data_AF-A0A5B9VXN9-F1
#
_entry.id   AF-A0A5B9VXN9-F1
#
_cell.length_a   1.000
_cell.length_b   1.000
_cell.length_c   1.000
_cell.angle_alpha   90.00
_cell.angle_beta   90.00
_cell.angle_gamma   90.00
#
_symmetry.space_group_name_H-M   'P 1'
#
loop_
_entity.id
_entity.type
_entity.pdbx_description
1 polymer ?
#
loop_
_entity_poly.entity_id
_entity_poly.type
_entity_poly.pdbx_seq_one_letter_code
_entity_poly.pdbx_strand_id
1 'polypeptide(L)'
;MLAVAVALGVAGWVVEARAWARQEKGDATGAAKRSEKPAATPEAPAPGLMEREAEKQEEAAAMPAMPGDDGSREVLKALRELGGAARKDAARARQAAARAPLPKRPAKTVTPPTVTPADLDAMLAKYLKEKDPKVEPAPPTSDVEFVRRAYLDLAGTPPTPRQVAEFVGSRAKDKRARLIDALLESPEMARNWARYWRDVIKFHATNQNPGQVRYDLLEEWLEAQFRAKRPWDEIVSAMITATGRVDENGAVAFPLASEAKPVEMAGEVSRLFLGVQIQCAECHDHKTDSWKRQQFHELAAFFSGTRSRRVDKAMPGQPAVFSVETTPRARYAMPDLADPKKQIPVAPRFFLASSREEVPSLPETLAPADRRALGASYVTGQDNPWFARAFVNRTWFVLMGESFYDVVDDIGPEREPKAREVIETLADQWQKGGYDVRWLLRTIANTQAYQRRVRSTANPAGKTAFAANCPSRLRADQIADALVEALGLPEDLRPVPPPGAAKGKGAGRAQGGKMPVAKVKGAAKVAEATGLGGAPVQGKGPNKAVRAGGARALFGALFSMDPSAAPDEILSTIPQALFLMNGPIVQNRTQARPDTALGEILATSSSDREALNRLYLRTLSRQPNAKEVEACAAYLARAGNRVEAFEDIYWALVNTTEFVSRR
;
A
#
# COMPACT_ATOMS: atom_id res chain seq x y z
N MET A 1 6.65 25.68 -29.46
CA MET A 1 6.33 24.60 -28.51
C MET A 1 7.38 23.49 -28.46
N LEU A 2 7.66 22.79 -29.57
CA LEU A 2 8.59 21.65 -29.62
C LEU A 2 9.95 21.89 -28.96
N ALA A 3 10.63 23.00 -29.27
CA ALA A 3 11.92 23.34 -28.66
C ALA A 3 11.86 23.57 -27.13
N VAL A 4 10.74 24.07 -26.60
CA VAL A 4 10.55 24.24 -25.14
C VAL A 4 10.31 22.89 -24.50
N ALA A 5 9.37 22.12 -25.05
CA ALA A 5 9.07 20.81 -24.52
C ALA A 5 10.30 19.87 -24.53
N VAL A 6 11.10 19.88 -25.60
CA VAL A 6 12.38 19.15 -25.65
C VAL A 6 13.39 19.68 -24.61
N ALA A 7 13.52 21.01 -24.45
CA ALA A 7 14.37 21.61 -23.43
C ALA A 7 13.91 21.29 -21.99
N LEU A 8 12.60 21.06 -21.79
CA LEU A 8 11.97 20.64 -20.53
C LEU A 8 11.96 19.12 -20.34
N GLY A 9 12.53 18.35 -21.26
CA GLY A 9 12.56 16.87 -21.17
C GLY A 9 11.19 16.21 -21.35
N VAL A 10 10.25 16.88 -22.01
CA VAL A 10 9.00 16.31 -22.50
C VAL A 10 9.31 15.50 -23.77
N ALA A 11 8.81 14.26 -23.85
CA ALA A 11 9.05 13.40 -25.00
C ALA A 11 8.51 14.02 -26.31
N GLY A 12 9.25 13.92 -27.42
CA GLY A 12 8.91 14.60 -28.68
C GLY A 12 7.49 14.32 -29.19
N TRP A 13 7.03 13.07 -29.08
CA TRP A 13 5.69 12.65 -29.49
C TRP A 13 4.56 13.30 -28.68
N VAL A 14 4.82 13.67 -27.42
CA VAL A 14 3.85 14.37 -26.55
C VAL A 14 3.53 15.76 -27.10
N VAL A 15 4.52 16.39 -27.73
CA VAL A 15 4.41 17.73 -28.28
C VAL A 15 3.63 17.74 -29.59
N GLU A 16 3.88 16.75 -30.45
CA GLU A 16 3.18 16.56 -31.71
C GLU A 16 1.68 16.30 -31.49
N ALA A 17 1.33 15.49 -30.49
CA ALA A 17 -0.06 15.21 -30.13
C ALA A 17 -0.83 16.46 -29.66
N ARG A 18 -0.19 17.40 -28.96
CA ARG A 18 -0.84 18.67 -28.55
C ARG A 18 -1.00 19.65 -29.71
N ALA A 19 -0.04 19.70 -30.63
CA ALA A 19 -0.17 20.49 -31.86
C ALA A 19 -1.35 20.00 -32.71
N TRP A 20 -1.50 18.67 -32.83
CA TRP A 20 -2.60 18.02 -33.52
C TRP A 20 -3.97 18.30 -32.85
N ALA A 21 -4.07 18.18 -31.53
CA ALA A 21 -5.32 18.47 -30.79
C ALA A 21 -5.77 19.95 -30.88
N ARG A 22 -4.85 20.90 -31.13
CA ARG A 22 -5.21 22.30 -31.41
C ARG A 22 -5.70 22.51 -32.84
N GLN A 23 -5.12 21.82 -33.82
CA GLN A 23 -5.59 21.87 -35.22
C GLN A 23 -7.04 21.38 -35.33
N GLU A 24 -7.41 20.29 -34.65
CA GLU A 24 -8.80 19.80 -34.66
C GLU A 24 -9.81 20.77 -34.01
N LYS A 25 -9.39 21.56 -33.00
CA LYS A 25 -10.26 22.60 -32.40
C LYS A 25 -10.46 23.82 -33.31
N GLY A 26 -9.55 24.06 -34.26
CA GLY A 26 -9.69 25.10 -35.29
C GLY A 26 -10.67 24.74 -36.41
N ASP A 27 -10.85 23.44 -36.68
CA ASP A 27 -11.65 22.92 -37.80
C ASP A 27 -13.02 22.35 -37.40
N ALA A 28 -13.42 22.44 -36.13
CA ALA A 28 -14.68 21.88 -35.64
C ALA A 28 -15.92 22.77 -35.91
N THR A 29 -16.18 23.09 -37.17
CA THR A 29 -17.53 23.34 -37.70
C THR A 29 -17.78 22.38 -38.87
N GLY A 30 -17.98 21.10 -38.56
CA GLY A 30 -18.23 20.07 -39.56
C GLY A 30 -18.93 18.87 -38.94
N ALA A 31 -20.24 18.81 -39.10
CA ALA A 31 -21.08 17.74 -38.58
C ALA A 31 -20.72 16.36 -39.18
N ALA A 32 -20.41 15.38 -38.33
CA ALA A 32 -20.31 13.98 -38.72
C ALA A 32 -21.58 13.23 -38.29
N LYS A 33 -22.51 13.06 -39.23
CA LYS A 33 -23.63 12.11 -39.14
C LYS A 33 -23.08 10.68 -39.05
N ARG A 34 -23.42 9.94 -38.00
CA ARG A 34 -23.27 8.48 -37.95
C ARG A 34 -24.56 7.82 -38.42
N SER A 35 -24.43 6.97 -39.43
CA SER A 35 -25.47 6.10 -39.98
C SER A 35 -25.74 4.92 -39.04
N GLU A 36 -27.02 4.68 -38.75
CA GLU A 36 -27.53 3.52 -38.02
C GLU A 36 -27.46 2.25 -38.89
N LYS A 37 -27.13 1.12 -38.27
CA LYS A 37 -27.45 -0.24 -38.75
C LYS A 37 -28.11 -1.02 -37.61
N PRO A 38 -29.10 -1.89 -37.90
CA PRO A 38 -30.05 -2.37 -36.91
C PRO A 38 -29.54 -3.57 -36.10
N ALA A 39 -30.00 -3.63 -34.86
CA ALA A 39 -29.75 -4.71 -33.90
C ALA A 39 -30.69 -5.90 -34.12
N ALA A 40 -30.15 -7.11 -33.99
CA ALA A 40 -30.89 -8.35 -33.89
C ALA A 40 -31.40 -8.57 -32.45
N THR A 41 -32.66 -8.97 -32.35
CA THR A 41 -33.40 -9.33 -31.13
C THR A 41 -32.98 -10.70 -30.58
N PRO A 42 -32.92 -10.86 -29.24
CA PRO A 42 -33.15 -12.14 -28.58
C PRO A 42 -34.49 -12.16 -27.83
N GLU A 43 -35.20 -13.28 -27.99
CA GLU A 43 -36.44 -13.65 -27.31
C GLU A 43 -36.29 -13.74 -25.78
N ALA A 44 -37.38 -13.39 -25.09
CA ALA A 44 -37.59 -13.56 -23.66
C ALA A 44 -38.38 -14.84 -23.38
N PRO A 45 -38.21 -15.49 -22.21
CA PRO A 45 -39.23 -16.34 -21.65
C PRO A 45 -40.06 -15.58 -20.60
N ALA A 46 -41.37 -15.77 -20.66
CA ALA A 46 -42.37 -15.29 -19.70
C ALA A 46 -42.79 -16.42 -18.71
N PRO A 47 -43.49 -16.09 -17.59
CA PRO A 47 -43.43 -16.83 -16.32
C PRO A 47 -44.74 -17.55 -15.89
N GLY A 48 -44.66 -18.35 -14.82
CA GLY A 48 -45.80 -18.81 -13.98
C GLY A 48 -45.33 -19.89 -12.99
N LEU A 49 -45.33 -19.73 -11.66
CA LEU A 49 -46.36 -19.56 -10.62
C LEU A 49 -46.96 -20.88 -10.07
N MET A 50 -47.15 -20.87 -8.74
CA MET A 50 -47.36 -21.99 -7.80
C MET A 50 -48.79 -22.55 -7.76
N GLU A 51 -48.96 -23.79 -7.29
CA GLU A 51 -49.73 -24.25 -6.09
C GLU A 51 -49.96 -25.79 -6.14
N ARG A 52 -49.58 -26.57 -5.10
CA ARG A 52 -50.38 -27.27 -4.04
C ARG A 52 -51.41 -28.31 -4.60
N GLU A 53 -51.65 -29.52 -4.08
CA GLU A 53 -51.84 -30.03 -2.69
C GLU A 53 -51.59 -31.57 -2.56
N ALA A 54 -51.58 -32.03 -1.28
CA ALA A 54 -51.92 -33.32 -0.61
C ALA A 54 -52.34 -34.57 -1.45
N GLU A 55 -52.14 -35.84 -1.06
CA GLU A 55 -52.45 -36.49 0.23
C GLU A 55 -52.10 -38.01 0.17
N LYS A 56 -51.62 -38.63 1.27
CA LYS A 56 -51.95 -40.00 1.77
C LYS A 56 -50.99 -40.46 2.89
N GLN A 57 -51.39 -40.19 4.13
CA GLN A 57 -51.33 -41.16 5.24
C GLN A 57 -52.58 -42.08 5.05
N GLU A 58 -52.67 -43.35 5.41
CA GLU A 58 -52.36 -44.03 6.66
C GLU A 58 -52.66 -45.53 6.42
N GLU A 59 -51.78 -46.47 6.80
CA GLU A 59 -52.20 -47.83 7.20
C GLU A 59 -51.16 -48.51 8.11
N ALA A 60 -51.54 -48.59 9.38
CA ALA A 60 -51.24 -49.52 10.48
C ALA A 60 -49.98 -50.44 10.49
N ALA A 61 -49.14 -50.17 11.51
CA ALA A 61 -48.78 -51.02 12.66
C ALA A 61 -48.42 -52.51 12.49
N ALA A 62 -47.19 -52.87 12.90
CA ALA A 62 -46.89 -54.02 13.78
C ALA A 62 -45.42 -54.00 14.28
N MET A 63 -45.18 -53.63 15.54
CA MET A 63 -44.00 -54.08 16.31
C MET A 63 -44.40 -54.31 17.78
N PRO A 64 -43.97 -55.41 18.42
CA PRO A 64 -44.45 -55.79 19.74
C PRO A 64 -43.78 -54.98 20.86
N ALA A 65 -44.53 -54.79 21.94
CA ALA A 65 -44.07 -54.21 23.18
C ALA A 65 -43.09 -55.16 23.91
N MET A 66 -41.95 -54.63 24.35
CA MET A 66 -41.05 -55.30 25.29
C MET A 66 -41.48 -54.99 26.73
N PRO A 67 -41.48 -55.98 27.64
CA PRO A 67 -41.84 -55.76 29.04
C PRO A 67 -40.77 -54.94 29.76
N GLY A 68 -41.22 -54.07 30.66
CA GLY A 68 -40.35 -53.27 31.51
C GLY A 68 -39.65 -54.14 32.55
N ASP A 69 -38.33 -53.99 32.63
CA ASP A 69 -37.52 -54.52 33.72
C ASP A 69 -36.66 -53.37 34.29
N ASP A 70 -36.74 -53.15 35.59
CA ASP A 70 -36.20 -51.97 36.27
C ASP A 70 -34.68 -51.81 36.10
N GLY A 71 -33.96 -52.93 35.94
CA GLY A 71 -32.52 -52.98 35.73
C GLY A 71 -32.08 -52.32 34.42
N SER A 72 -32.94 -52.29 33.41
CA SER A 72 -32.66 -51.62 32.12
C SER A 72 -32.56 -50.10 32.28
N ARG A 73 -33.36 -49.52 33.20
CA ARG A 73 -33.37 -48.08 33.47
C ARG A 73 -32.18 -47.67 34.32
N GLU A 74 -31.75 -48.53 35.25
CA GLU A 74 -30.55 -48.30 36.05
C GLU A 74 -29.26 -48.36 35.22
N VAL A 75 -29.13 -49.32 34.31
CA VAL A 75 -27.98 -49.41 33.40
C VAL A 75 -27.91 -48.18 32.48
N LEU A 76 -29.04 -47.71 31.94
CA LEU A 76 -29.09 -46.48 31.12
C LEU A 76 -28.76 -45.21 31.92
N LYS A 77 -29.13 -45.17 33.21
CA LYS A 77 -28.79 -44.08 34.12
C LYS A 77 -27.29 -44.08 34.42
N ALA A 78 -26.71 -45.23 34.75
CA ALA A 78 -25.28 -45.40 34.99
C ALA A 78 -24.44 -45.04 33.75
N LEU A 79 -24.86 -45.44 32.55
CA LEU A 79 -24.20 -45.06 31.29
C LEU A 79 -24.28 -43.56 31.01
N ARG A 80 -25.39 -42.89 31.34
CA ARG A 80 -25.51 -41.42 31.25
C ARG A 80 -24.61 -40.72 32.25
N GLU A 81 -24.49 -41.23 33.47
CA GLU A 81 -23.65 -40.66 34.52
C GLU A 81 -22.16 -40.83 34.19
N LEU A 82 -21.73 -42.01 33.73
CA LEU A 82 -20.39 -42.27 33.18
C LEU A 82 -20.09 -41.37 31.97
N GLY A 83 -21.04 -41.25 31.03
CA GLY A 83 -20.92 -40.35 29.88
C GLY A 83 -20.93 -38.86 30.25
N GLY A 84 -21.48 -38.50 31.42
CA GLY A 84 -21.44 -37.16 32.00
C GLY A 84 -20.12 -36.86 32.69
N ALA A 85 -19.60 -37.83 33.45
CA ALA A 85 -18.28 -37.76 34.10
C ALA A 85 -17.15 -37.66 33.06
N ALA A 86 -17.14 -38.54 32.06
CA ALA A 86 -16.17 -38.50 30.97
C ALA A 86 -16.21 -37.18 30.18
N ARG A 87 -17.40 -36.58 30.00
CA ARG A 87 -17.55 -35.25 29.40
C ARG A 87 -17.00 -34.13 30.28
N LYS A 88 -17.20 -34.21 31.60
CA LYS A 88 -16.64 -33.25 32.57
C LYS A 88 -15.12 -33.37 32.67
N ASP A 89 -14.58 -34.58 32.63
CA ASP A 89 -13.13 -34.82 32.66
C ASP A 89 -12.48 -34.38 31.36
N ALA A 90 -13.10 -34.66 30.21
CA ALA A 90 -12.65 -34.10 28.93
C ALA A 90 -12.76 -32.56 28.88
N ALA A 91 -13.76 -31.97 29.52
CA ALA A 91 -13.88 -30.52 29.65
C ALA A 91 -12.80 -29.94 30.58
N ARG A 92 -12.51 -30.57 31.72
CA ARG A 92 -11.42 -30.21 32.63
C ARG A 92 -10.04 -30.36 31.97
N ALA A 93 -9.79 -31.44 31.26
CA ALA A 93 -8.56 -31.66 30.50
C ALA A 93 -8.40 -30.61 29.39
N ARG A 94 -9.47 -30.24 28.69
CA ARG A 94 -9.47 -29.11 27.73
C ARG A 94 -9.20 -27.78 28.40
N GLN A 95 -9.76 -27.53 29.58
CA GLN A 95 -9.53 -26.30 30.36
C GLN A 95 -8.10 -26.22 30.88
N ALA A 96 -7.51 -27.36 31.29
CA ALA A 96 -6.12 -27.48 31.71
C ALA A 96 -5.16 -27.32 30.52
N ALA A 97 -5.48 -27.88 29.36
CA ALA A 97 -4.67 -27.75 28.15
C ALA A 97 -4.77 -26.37 27.49
N ALA A 98 -5.90 -25.66 27.65
CA ALA A 98 -6.03 -24.23 27.32
C ALA A 98 -5.26 -23.32 28.30
N ARG A 99 -4.83 -23.85 29.45
CA ARG A 99 -3.99 -23.17 30.45
C ARG A 99 -2.52 -23.60 30.39
N ALA A 100 -2.14 -24.48 29.45
CA ALA A 100 -0.75 -24.83 29.25
C ALA A 100 0.02 -23.54 28.87
N PRO A 101 1.10 -23.19 29.60
CA PRO A 101 1.84 -21.97 29.32
C PRO A 101 2.40 -22.04 27.90
N LEU A 102 2.14 -21.00 27.12
CA LEU A 102 2.77 -20.80 25.81
C LEU A 102 4.30 -20.85 25.98
N PRO A 103 5.05 -21.28 24.94
CA PRO A 103 6.50 -21.14 24.95
C PRO A 103 6.87 -19.70 25.29
N LYS A 104 7.67 -19.51 26.35
CA LYS A 104 8.11 -18.17 26.74
C LYS A 104 9.12 -17.68 25.71
N ARG A 105 8.70 -16.72 24.89
CA ARG A 105 9.61 -15.99 23.99
C ARG A 105 10.50 -15.08 24.83
N PRO A 106 11.75 -14.80 24.40
CA PRO A 106 12.58 -13.77 25.03
C PRO A 106 11.79 -12.45 25.12
N ALA A 107 11.84 -11.80 26.28
CA ALA A 107 11.23 -10.49 26.43
C ALA A 107 11.93 -9.48 25.52
N LYS A 108 11.17 -8.57 24.91
CA LYS A 108 11.73 -7.45 24.13
C LYS A 108 12.62 -6.61 25.05
N THR A 109 13.85 -6.39 24.63
CA THR A 109 14.78 -5.48 25.31
C THR A 109 15.06 -4.30 24.41
N VAL A 110 14.98 -3.08 24.96
CA VAL A 110 15.23 -1.85 24.18
C VAL A 110 16.54 -1.24 24.65
N THR A 111 17.51 -1.23 23.75
CA THR A 111 18.79 -0.54 23.93
C THR A 111 18.88 0.57 22.90
N PRO A 112 19.14 1.84 23.29
CA PRO A 112 19.29 2.93 22.35
C PRO A 112 20.33 2.61 21.27
N PRO A 113 19.99 2.82 19.98
CA PRO A 113 20.95 2.62 18.90
C PRO A 113 22.16 3.55 19.04
N THR A 114 23.35 3.04 18.76
CA THR A 114 24.61 3.80 18.83
C THR A 114 25.16 4.17 17.46
N VAL A 115 24.73 3.49 16.39
CA VAL A 115 25.17 3.79 15.03
C VAL A 115 24.72 5.19 14.60
N THR A 116 25.64 5.94 13.99
CA THR A 116 25.37 7.26 13.44
C THR A 116 25.27 7.21 11.91
N PRO A 117 24.66 8.22 11.27
CA PRO A 117 24.67 8.32 9.80
C PRO A 117 26.10 8.32 9.21
N ALA A 118 27.06 8.91 9.92
CA ALA A 118 28.46 8.95 9.49
C ALA A 118 29.13 7.57 9.49
N ASP A 119 28.79 6.70 10.45
CA ASP A 119 29.28 5.32 10.48
C ASP A 119 28.78 4.54 9.27
N LEU A 120 27.51 4.72 8.89
CA LEU A 120 26.92 4.09 7.70
C LEU A 120 27.56 4.61 6.41
N ASP A 121 27.84 5.91 6.32
CA ASP A 121 28.55 6.49 5.19
C ASP A 121 29.98 5.95 5.07
N ALA A 122 30.68 5.72 6.19
CA ALA A 122 32.01 5.11 6.20
C ALA A 122 31.97 3.65 5.71
N MET A 123 30.98 2.86 6.14
CA MET A 123 30.74 1.50 5.66
C MET A 123 30.44 1.49 4.15
N LEU A 124 29.61 2.41 3.67
CA LEU A 124 29.31 2.54 2.24
C LEU A 124 30.53 2.98 1.43
N ALA A 125 31.33 3.90 1.94
CA ALA A 125 32.57 4.32 1.26
C ALA A 125 33.55 3.16 1.11
N LYS A 126 33.69 2.32 2.15
CA LYS A 126 34.46 1.09 2.10
C LYS A 126 33.90 0.12 1.05
N TYR A 127 32.60 -0.16 1.08
CA TYR A 127 31.94 -1.00 0.09
C TYR A 127 32.16 -0.50 -1.35
N LEU A 128 32.00 0.80 -1.60
CA LEU A 128 32.19 1.39 -2.93
C LEU A 128 33.64 1.24 -3.41
N LYS A 129 34.61 1.47 -2.53
CA LYS A 129 36.03 1.29 -2.83
C LYS A 129 36.39 -0.16 -3.18
N GLU A 130 35.79 -1.13 -2.49
CA GLU A 130 35.96 -2.55 -2.77
C GLU A 130 35.25 -2.98 -4.06
N LYS A 131 34.05 -2.45 -4.30
CA LYS A 131 33.19 -2.84 -5.43
C LYS A 131 33.64 -2.25 -6.76
N ASP A 132 33.95 -0.95 -6.78
CA ASP A 132 34.43 -0.23 -7.96
C ASP A 132 35.31 0.97 -7.54
N PRO A 133 36.63 0.77 -7.38
CA PRO A 133 37.54 1.81 -6.89
C PRO A 133 37.70 3.01 -7.83
N LYS A 134 37.18 2.93 -9.07
CA LYS A 134 37.26 4.01 -10.06
C LYS A 134 36.01 4.87 -10.10
N VAL A 135 34.94 4.46 -9.42
CA VAL A 135 33.67 5.18 -9.40
C VAL A 135 33.65 6.15 -8.23
N GLU A 136 33.63 7.43 -8.57
CA GLU A 136 33.35 8.49 -7.61
C GLU A 136 31.84 8.54 -7.32
N PRO A 137 31.41 8.56 -6.05
CA PRO A 137 30.01 8.76 -5.70
C PRO A 137 29.48 10.08 -6.24
N ALA A 138 28.18 10.12 -6.56
CA ALA A 138 27.53 11.34 -6.96
C ALA A 138 27.63 12.41 -5.85
N PRO A 139 27.85 13.69 -6.21
CA PRO A 139 27.99 14.75 -5.23
C PRO A 139 26.68 14.96 -4.47
N PRO A 140 26.70 15.65 -3.32
CA PRO A 140 25.50 16.03 -2.60
C PRO A 140 24.51 16.82 -3.47
N THR A 141 23.23 16.63 -3.19
CA THR A 141 22.14 17.43 -3.74
C THR A 141 22.29 18.89 -3.34
N SER A 142 21.82 19.77 -4.21
CA SER A 142 21.54 21.16 -3.86
C SER A 142 20.43 21.23 -2.81
N ASP A 143 20.29 22.36 -2.13
CA ASP A 143 19.22 22.55 -1.13
C ASP A 143 17.82 22.47 -1.73
N VAL A 144 17.66 22.87 -2.99
CA VAL A 144 16.38 22.79 -3.72
C VAL A 144 16.02 21.34 -4.03
N GLU A 145 16.97 20.55 -4.53
CA GLU A 145 16.77 19.10 -4.75
C GLU A 145 16.51 18.39 -3.42
N PHE A 146 17.24 18.74 -2.36
CA PHE A 146 17.09 18.14 -1.03
C PHE A 146 15.71 18.40 -0.42
N VAL A 147 15.24 19.66 -0.39
CA VAL A 147 13.94 19.99 0.22
C VAL A 147 12.81 19.28 -0.52
N ARG A 148 12.84 19.25 -1.86
CA ARG A 148 11.84 18.53 -2.65
C ARG A 148 11.85 17.04 -2.32
N ARG A 149 13.02 16.41 -2.31
CA ARG A 149 13.17 14.98 -2.00
C ARG A 149 12.66 14.65 -0.59
N ALA A 150 13.12 15.38 0.42
CA ALA A 150 12.74 15.13 1.81
C ALA A 150 11.23 15.22 2.03
N TYR A 151 10.57 16.22 1.43
CA TYR A 151 9.11 16.36 1.50
C TYR A 151 8.37 15.21 0.81
N LEU A 152 8.79 14.82 -0.39
CA LEU A 152 8.17 13.70 -1.10
C LEU A 152 8.35 12.38 -0.35
N ASP A 153 9.57 12.10 0.11
CA ASP A 153 9.89 10.83 0.76
C ASP A 153 9.30 10.70 2.16
N LEU A 154 9.39 11.77 2.97
CA LEU A 154 8.97 11.73 4.37
C LEU A 154 7.51 12.12 4.56
N ALA A 155 7.03 13.18 3.89
CA ALA A 155 5.67 13.69 4.03
C ALA A 155 4.70 13.30 2.89
N GLY A 156 5.20 12.75 1.78
CA GLY A 156 4.35 12.28 0.68
C GLY A 156 3.75 13.40 -0.19
N THR A 157 4.18 14.64 -0.02
CA THR A 157 3.69 15.80 -0.78
C THR A 157 4.87 16.67 -1.23
N PRO A 158 4.76 17.42 -2.34
CA PRO A 158 5.79 18.39 -2.68
C PRO A 158 5.78 19.58 -1.68
N PRO A 159 6.93 20.23 -1.44
CA PRO A 159 6.96 21.44 -0.62
C PRO A 159 6.28 22.60 -1.36
N THR A 160 5.58 23.44 -0.61
CA THR A 160 5.02 24.70 -1.12
C THR A 160 6.15 25.69 -1.48
N PRO A 161 5.90 26.68 -2.37
CA PRO A 161 6.89 27.69 -2.72
C PRO A 161 7.47 28.44 -1.50
N ARG A 162 6.64 28.69 -0.49
CA ARG A 162 7.06 29.31 0.77
C ARG A 162 8.03 28.44 1.55
N GLN A 163 7.74 27.16 1.71
CA GLN A 163 8.61 26.21 2.42
C GLN A 163 9.97 26.06 1.70
N VAL A 164 9.97 26.05 0.36
CA VAL A 164 11.21 26.06 -0.42
C VAL A 164 12.03 27.32 -0.12
N ALA A 165 11.40 28.50 -0.18
CA ALA A 165 12.08 29.78 0.08
C ALA A 165 12.65 29.86 1.50
N GLU A 166 11.88 29.45 2.52
CA GLU A 166 12.31 29.42 3.92
C GLU A 166 13.52 28.49 4.12
N PHE A 167 13.48 27.28 3.56
CA PHE A 167 14.57 26.32 3.68
C PHE A 167 15.84 26.75 2.95
N VAL A 168 15.70 27.20 1.70
CA VAL A 168 16.83 27.63 0.86
C VAL A 168 17.48 28.89 1.44
N GLY A 169 16.68 29.84 1.94
CA GLY A 169 17.16 31.08 2.56
C GLY A 169 17.80 30.89 3.93
N SER A 170 17.56 29.76 4.61
CA SER A 170 18.18 29.46 5.90
C SER A 170 19.70 29.25 5.80
N ARG A 171 20.42 29.92 6.70
CA ARG A 171 21.89 29.80 6.87
C ARG A 171 22.29 28.86 8.02
N ALA A 172 21.33 28.20 8.66
CA ALA A 172 21.62 27.27 9.75
C ALA A 172 22.41 26.06 9.21
N LYS A 173 23.53 25.72 9.87
CA LYS A 173 24.43 24.63 9.44
C LYS A 173 23.75 23.25 9.50
N ASP A 174 22.77 23.10 10.37
CA ASP A 174 21.99 21.88 10.63
C ASP A 174 20.60 21.91 9.98
N LYS A 175 20.33 22.83 9.04
CA LYS A 175 18.99 23.01 8.45
C LYS A 175 18.40 21.74 7.84
N ARG A 176 19.22 20.86 7.25
CA ARG A 176 18.79 19.58 6.68
C ARG A 176 18.27 18.63 7.75
N ALA A 177 19.02 18.45 8.84
CA ALA A 177 18.62 17.63 9.98
C ALA A 177 17.33 18.18 10.62
N ARG A 178 17.24 19.51 10.83
CA ARG A 178 16.02 20.15 11.36
C ARG A 178 14.80 19.93 10.47
N LEU A 179 14.95 20.00 9.15
CA LEU A 179 13.85 19.73 8.23
C LEU A 179 13.42 18.26 8.33
N ILE A 180 14.37 17.32 8.35
CA ILE A 180 14.09 15.89 8.51
C ILE A 180 13.29 15.67 9.80
N ASP A 181 13.74 16.22 10.93
CA ASP A 181 13.03 16.08 12.21
C ASP A 181 11.63 16.69 12.17
N ALA A 182 11.47 17.88 11.58
CA ALA A 182 10.17 18.53 11.44
C ALA A 182 9.19 17.69 10.61
N LEU A 183 9.66 17.08 9.51
CA LEU A 183 8.84 16.21 8.66
C LEU A 183 8.50 14.89 9.37
N LEU A 184 9.43 14.28 10.12
CA LEU A 184 9.17 13.03 10.84
C LEU A 184 8.17 13.20 11.99
N GLU A 185 8.06 14.41 12.54
CA GLU A 185 7.09 14.75 13.57
C GLU A 185 5.73 15.22 12.98
N SER A 186 5.63 15.34 11.66
CA SER A 186 4.43 15.85 11.00
C SER A 186 3.33 14.78 10.85
N PRO A 187 2.04 15.18 10.82
CA PRO A 187 0.93 14.26 10.49
C PRO A 187 1.04 13.69 9.08
N GLU A 188 1.62 14.44 8.13
CA GLU A 188 1.82 14.03 6.75
C GLU A 188 2.73 12.82 6.65
N MET A 189 3.74 12.71 7.51
CA MET A 189 4.59 11.52 7.56
C MET A 189 3.80 10.26 7.91
N ALA A 190 2.96 10.33 8.95
CA ALA A 190 2.14 9.18 9.34
C ALA A 190 1.19 8.76 8.22
N ARG A 191 0.59 9.73 7.52
CA ARG A 191 -0.29 9.48 6.37
C ARG A 191 0.46 8.88 5.18
N ASN A 192 1.63 9.42 4.85
CA ASN A 192 2.48 8.96 3.75
C ASN A 192 2.90 7.49 3.93
N TRP A 193 3.37 7.13 5.13
CA TRP A 193 3.79 5.77 5.44
C TRP A 193 2.59 4.80 5.58
N ALA A 194 1.44 5.28 6.06
CA ALA A 194 0.20 4.50 6.04
C ALA A 194 -0.26 4.16 4.62
N ARG A 195 -0.24 5.14 3.71
CA ARG A 195 -0.56 4.96 2.29
C ARG A 195 0.38 3.96 1.61
N TYR A 196 1.69 4.12 1.85
CA TYR A 196 2.69 3.20 1.32
C TYR A 196 2.41 1.76 1.74
N TRP A 197 2.23 1.50 3.05
CA TRP A 197 1.96 0.15 3.55
C TRP A 197 0.60 -0.39 3.14
N ARG A 198 -0.42 0.46 3.01
CA ARG A 198 -1.70 0.11 2.42
C ARG A 198 -1.55 -0.36 0.98
N ASP A 199 -0.72 0.30 0.17
CA ASP A 199 -0.46 -0.11 -1.22
C ASP A 199 0.36 -1.41 -1.28
N VAL A 200 1.37 -1.57 -0.43
CA VAL A 200 2.18 -2.80 -0.32
C VAL A 200 1.30 -4.02 -0.03
N ILE A 201 0.33 -3.89 0.90
CA ILE A 201 -0.61 -4.97 1.24
C ILE A 201 -1.62 -5.18 0.11
N LYS A 202 -2.15 -4.10 -0.46
CA LYS A 202 -3.22 -4.16 -1.47
C LYS A 202 -2.76 -4.78 -2.80
N PHE A 203 -1.55 -4.46 -3.25
CA PHE A 203 -1.13 -4.77 -4.62
C PHE A 203 -1.10 -6.28 -4.90
N HIS A 204 -0.63 -7.08 -3.94
CA HIS A 204 -0.52 -8.54 -4.05
C HIS A 204 -1.59 -9.30 -3.26
N ALA A 205 -2.63 -8.61 -2.78
CA ALA A 205 -3.71 -9.24 -2.03
C ALA A 205 -4.39 -10.35 -2.85
N THR A 206 -4.59 -11.52 -2.26
CA THR A 206 -5.32 -12.60 -2.95
C THR A 206 -6.83 -12.36 -2.97
N ASN A 207 -7.34 -11.58 -2.02
CA ASN A 207 -8.69 -11.03 -2.05
C ASN A 207 -8.75 -9.66 -2.75
N GLN A 208 -9.03 -9.69 -4.05
CA GLN A 208 -9.21 -8.49 -4.88
C GLN A 208 -10.63 -7.90 -4.83
N ASN A 209 -11.48 -8.29 -3.86
CA ASN A 209 -12.83 -7.77 -3.75
C ASN A 209 -12.89 -6.47 -2.91
N PRO A 210 -13.04 -5.28 -3.53
CA PRO A 210 -13.04 -4.01 -2.80
C PRO A 210 -14.26 -3.82 -1.90
N GLY A 211 -15.31 -4.64 -2.07
CA GLY A 211 -16.45 -4.67 -1.17
C GLY A 211 -16.23 -5.51 0.09
N GLN A 212 -15.13 -6.27 0.16
CA GLN A 212 -14.77 -7.06 1.35
C GLN A 212 -13.60 -6.44 2.09
N VAL A 213 -12.56 -6.02 1.36
CA VAL A 213 -11.35 -5.46 1.95
C VAL A 213 -11.45 -3.94 1.96
N ARG A 214 -11.56 -3.35 3.15
CA ARG A 214 -11.65 -1.90 3.38
C ARG A 214 -10.27 -1.28 3.59
N TYR A 215 -9.56 -1.05 2.49
CA TYR A 215 -8.21 -0.46 2.51
C TYR A 215 -8.16 0.99 2.99
N ASP A 216 -9.27 1.71 2.89
CA ASP A 216 -9.45 3.03 3.49
C ASP A 216 -9.35 2.97 5.03
N LEU A 217 -10.01 2.00 5.64
CA LEU A 217 -9.94 1.79 7.09
C LEU A 217 -8.58 1.24 7.54
N LEU A 218 -7.89 0.49 6.68
CA LEU A 218 -6.51 0.08 6.92
C LEU A 218 -5.55 1.28 6.93
N GLU A 219 -5.68 2.19 5.97
CA GLU A 219 -4.90 3.43 5.91
C GLU A 219 -5.12 4.27 7.18
N GLU A 220 -6.38 4.49 7.57
CA GLU A 220 -6.71 5.25 8.78
C GLU A 220 -6.11 4.62 10.04
N TRP A 221 -6.21 3.28 10.16
CA TRP A 221 -5.65 2.56 11.29
C TRP A 221 -4.11 2.66 11.33
N LEU A 222 -3.43 2.45 10.18
CA LEU A 222 -1.99 2.57 10.06
C LEU A 222 -1.52 4.00 10.37
N GLU A 223 -2.21 5.02 9.85
CA GLU A 223 -1.91 6.43 10.12
C GLU A 223 -1.97 6.70 11.64
N ALA A 224 -3.00 6.19 12.32
CA ALA A 224 -3.10 6.29 13.77
C ALA A 224 -1.93 5.59 14.49
N GLN A 225 -1.49 4.41 14.03
CA GLN A 225 -0.34 3.72 14.62
C GLN A 225 0.96 4.51 14.44
N PHE A 226 1.23 5.00 13.22
CA PHE A 226 2.42 5.79 12.94
C PHE A 226 2.41 7.10 13.72
N ARG A 227 1.26 7.78 13.85
CA ARG A 227 1.12 9.01 14.65
C ARG A 227 1.38 8.76 16.13
N ALA A 228 0.91 7.64 16.66
CA ALA A 228 1.16 7.22 18.04
C ALA A 228 2.62 6.76 18.30
N LYS A 229 3.49 6.80 17.28
CA LYS A 229 4.88 6.31 17.35
C LYS A 229 4.98 4.86 17.81
N ARG A 230 3.97 4.05 17.46
CA ARG A 230 3.96 2.63 17.82
C ARG A 230 5.09 1.89 17.09
N PRO A 231 5.88 1.06 17.79
CA PRO A 231 6.92 0.24 17.18
C PRO A 231 6.39 -0.70 16.08
N TRP A 232 7.22 -0.97 15.07
CA TRP A 232 6.79 -1.78 13.91
C TRP A 232 6.41 -3.23 14.27
N ASP A 233 7.13 -3.86 15.20
CA ASP A 233 6.83 -5.21 15.71
C ASP A 233 5.41 -5.31 16.30
N GLU A 234 4.98 -4.26 17.01
CA GLU A 234 3.65 -4.22 17.58
C GLU A 234 2.55 -3.96 16.55
N ILE A 235 2.83 -3.10 15.55
CA ILE A 235 1.91 -2.84 14.42
C ILE A 235 1.69 -4.14 13.64
N VAL A 236 2.76 -4.84 13.29
CA VAL A 236 2.70 -6.12 12.56
C VAL A 236 1.99 -7.19 13.38
N SER A 237 2.33 -7.32 14.68
CA SER A 237 1.64 -8.25 15.58
C SER A 237 0.14 -7.99 15.63
N ALA A 238 -0.28 -6.71 15.69
CA ALA A 238 -1.69 -6.34 15.69
C ALA A 238 -2.39 -6.69 14.38
N MET A 239 -1.74 -6.49 13.22
CA MET A 239 -2.28 -6.90 11.92
C MET A 239 -2.43 -8.41 11.80
N ILE A 240 -1.40 -9.18 12.17
CA ILE A 240 -1.42 -10.65 12.09
C ILE A 240 -2.49 -11.24 13.00
N THR A 241 -2.68 -10.66 14.19
CA THR A 241 -3.61 -11.19 15.20
C THR A 241 -5.04 -10.66 15.06
N ALA A 242 -5.29 -9.68 14.18
CA ALA A 242 -6.55 -8.95 14.07
C ALA A 242 -7.78 -9.85 13.91
N THR A 243 -8.82 -9.55 14.69
CA THR A 243 -10.16 -10.16 14.63
C THR A 243 -11.22 -9.10 14.85
N GLY A 244 -12.49 -9.50 14.64
CA GLY A 244 -13.64 -8.61 14.80
C GLY A 244 -14.02 -7.96 13.48
N ARG A 245 -14.82 -6.90 13.54
CA ARG A 245 -15.35 -6.24 12.36
C ARG A 245 -14.34 -5.25 11.79
N VAL A 246 -14.27 -5.15 10.46
CA VAL A 246 -13.31 -4.26 9.79
C VAL A 246 -13.60 -2.77 10.00
N ASP A 247 -14.85 -2.41 10.26
CA ASP A 247 -15.29 -1.04 10.58
C ASP A 247 -15.05 -0.62 12.03
N GLU A 248 -14.71 -1.57 12.91
CA GLU A 248 -14.31 -1.32 14.29
C GLU A 248 -12.79 -1.41 14.47
N ASN A 249 -12.12 -2.25 13.67
CA ASN A 249 -10.68 -2.45 13.70
C ASN A 249 -10.12 -2.56 12.27
N GLY A 250 -9.54 -1.47 11.76
CA GLY A 250 -8.97 -1.41 10.41
C GLY A 250 -7.85 -2.43 10.14
N ALA A 251 -7.15 -2.92 11.17
CA ALA A 251 -6.14 -3.98 11.02
C ALA A 251 -6.72 -5.30 10.48
N VAL A 252 -8.03 -5.52 10.65
CA VAL A 252 -8.76 -6.68 10.10
C VAL A 252 -8.71 -6.73 8.57
N ALA A 253 -8.46 -5.59 7.91
CA ALA A 253 -8.27 -5.57 6.47
C ALA A 253 -7.06 -6.41 6.03
N PHE A 254 -6.01 -6.57 6.86
CA PHE A 254 -4.85 -7.39 6.52
C PHE A 254 -5.21 -8.88 6.37
N PRO A 255 -5.80 -9.56 7.37
CA PRO A 255 -6.24 -10.94 7.16
C PRO A 255 -7.29 -11.05 6.04
N LEU A 256 -8.20 -10.07 5.89
CA LEU A 256 -9.20 -10.08 4.81
C LEU A 256 -8.57 -9.98 3.40
N ALA A 257 -7.44 -9.26 3.26
CA ALA A 257 -6.67 -9.17 2.01
C ALA A 257 -6.11 -10.54 1.59
N SER A 258 -5.81 -11.42 2.56
CA SER A 258 -5.43 -12.83 2.36
C SER A 258 -6.61 -13.79 2.49
N GLU A 259 -7.84 -13.34 2.23
CA GLU A 259 -9.11 -14.10 2.38
C GLU A 259 -9.35 -14.72 3.77
N ALA A 260 -8.55 -14.33 4.76
CA ALA A 260 -8.43 -14.94 6.08
C ALA A 260 -8.14 -16.46 6.01
N LYS A 261 -7.46 -16.91 4.93
CA LYS A 261 -7.08 -18.31 4.72
C LYS A 261 -5.66 -18.58 5.24
N PRO A 262 -5.41 -19.74 5.88
CA PRO A 262 -4.11 -19.99 6.51
C PRO A 262 -2.91 -19.99 5.55
N VAL A 263 -3.08 -20.57 4.36
CA VAL A 263 -2.06 -20.64 3.30
C VAL A 263 -1.70 -19.24 2.78
N GLU A 264 -2.73 -18.47 2.43
CA GLU A 264 -2.59 -17.09 1.95
C GLU A 264 -1.92 -16.19 2.98
N MET A 265 -2.34 -16.31 4.25
CA MET A 265 -1.72 -15.57 5.34
C MET A 265 -0.25 -15.95 5.55
N ALA A 266 0.12 -17.22 5.44
CA ALA A 266 1.51 -17.64 5.58
C ALA A 266 2.41 -17.08 4.48
N GLY A 267 1.96 -17.16 3.23
CA GLY A 267 2.66 -16.57 2.09
C GLY A 267 2.88 -15.07 2.27
N GLU A 268 1.81 -14.34 2.61
CA GLU A 268 1.85 -12.89 2.76
C GLU A 268 2.64 -12.42 3.98
N VAL A 269 2.50 -13.08 5.14
CA VAL A 269 3.31 -12.76 6.33
C VAL A 269 4.80 -13.00 6.08
N SER A 270 5.14 -14.10 5.41
CA SER A 270 6.54 -14.42 5.06
C SER A 270 7.12 -13.39 4.09
N ARG A 271 6.42 -13.10 3.00
CA ARG A 271 6.88 -12.15 1.98
C ARG A 271 6.97 -10.72 2.52
N LEU A 272 5.92 -10.24 3.18
CA LEU A 272 5.84 -8.84 3.60
C LEU A 272 6.74 -8.52 4.80
N PHE A 273 6.73 -9.37 5.83
CA PHE A 273 7.37 -9.05 7.09
C PHE A 273 8.72 -9.74 7.29
N LEU A 274 8.99 -10.82 6.56
CA LEU A 274 10.27 -11.52 6.61
C LEU A 274 11.08 -11.36 5.31
N GLY A 275 10.46 -10.86 4.22
CA GLY A 275 11.11 -10.78 2.92
C GLY A 275 11.50 -12.15 2.36
N VAL A 276 10.82 -13.22 2.79
CA VAL A 276 11.11 -14.59 2.38
C VAL A 276 9.99 -15.08 1.47
N GLN A 277 10.32 -15.38 0.22
CA GLN A 277 9.37 -15.90 -0.77
C GLN A 277 9.19 -17.42 -0.65
N ILE A 278 8.53 -17.86 0.43
CA ILE A 278 8.29 -19.28 0.68
C ILE A 278 7.05 -19.84 -0.06
N GLN A 279 6.25 -19.02 -0.73
CA GLN A 279 4.95 -19.42 -1.28
C GLN A 279 5.05 -20.47 -2.40
N CYS A 280 6.14 -20.50 -3.18
CA CYS A 280 6.41 -21.61 -4.11
C CYS A 280 6.50 -22.97 -3.40
N ALA A 281 6.87 -22.96 -2.10
CA ALA A 281 6.93 -24.16 -1.29
C ALA A 281 5.54 -24.69 -0.86
N GLU A 282 4.43 -24.05 -1.25
CA GLU A 282 3.09 -24.57 -0.97
C GLU A 282 2.83 -25.94 -1.63
N CYS A 283 3.21 -26.07 -2.91
CA CYS A 283 2.86 -27.23 -3.72
C CYS A 283 4.02 -28.23 -3.88
N HIS A 284 5.27 -27.76 -3.84
CA HIS A 284 6.48 -28.57 -4.03
C HIS A 284 7.62 -27.99 -3.19
N ASP A 285 8.73 -28.70 -2.97
CA ASP A 285 9.91 -28.07 -2.38
C ASP A 285 10.39 -26.90 -3.26
N HIS A 286 10.85 -25.80 -2.68
CA HIS A 286 11.26 -24.64 -3.45
C HIS A 286 12.36 -25.00 -4.47
N LYS A 287 12.25 -24.50 -5.70
CA LYS A 287 13.12 -24.94 -6.81
C LYS A 287 14.56 -24.43 -6.69
N THR A 288 14.73 -23.24 -6.13
CA THR A 288 16.01 -22.49 -6.09
C THR A 288 16.40 -22.05 -4.69
N ASP A 289 15.66 -22.48 -3.66
CA ASP A 289 15.87 -22.11 -2.26
C ASP A 289 15.74 -23.39 -1.43
N SER A 290 16.27 -23.36 -0.20
CA SER A 290 16.31 -24.53 0.68
C SER A 290 14.96 -24.82 1.38
N TRP A 291 13.92 -24.04 1.11
CA TRP A 291 12.61 -24.19 1.73
C TRP A 291 11.86 -25.45 1.30
N LYS A 292 11.36 -26.18 2.29
CA LYS A 292 10.61 -27.41 2.11
C LYS A 292 9.12 -27.18 2.10
N ARG A 293 8.41 -28.04 1.38
CA ARG A 293 6.94 -28.02 1.34
C ARG A 293 6.32 -28.15 2.72
N GLN A 294 6.88 -29.05 3.52
CA GLN A 294 6.49 -29.25 4.90
C GLN A 294 6.62 -27.96 5.73
N GLN A 295 7.71 -27.22 5.56
CA GLN A 295 7.97 -25.97 6.29
C GLN A 295 6.93 -24.88 5.95
N PHE A 296 6.56 -24.72 4.67
CA PHE A 296 5.48 -23.80 4.31
C PHE A 296 4.18 -24.10 5.09
N HIS A 297 3.79 -25.38 5.12
CA HIS A 297 2.58 -25.82 5.80
C HIS A 297 2.67 -25.74 7.33
N GLU A 298 3.86 -25.90 7.90
CA GLU A 298 4.12 -25.66 9.33
C GLU A 298 3.92 -24.19 9.72
N LEU A 299 4.31 -23.24 8.84
CA LEU A 299 4.01 -21.82 9.03
C LEU A 299 2.50 -21.55 8.88
N ALA A 300 1.85 -22.12 7.85
CA ALA A 300 0.41 -21.98 7.62
C ALA A 300 -0.44 -22.50 8.80
N ALA A 301 0.02 -23.55 9.49
CA ALA A 301 -0.67 -24.09 10.64
C ALA A 301 -0.86 -23.08 11.80
N PHE A 302 -0.03 -22.03 11.90
CA PHE A 302 -0.24 -20.95 12.89
C PHE A 302 -1.52 -20.15 12.65
N PHE A 303 -1.96 -20.02 11.40
CA PHE A 303 -3.11 -19.21 11.01
C PHE A 303 -4.42 -20.00 10.91
N SER A 304 -4.37 -21.31 11.18
CA SER A 304 -5.53 -22.20 11.15
C SER A 304 -6.68 -21.68 12.02
N GLY A 305 -7.91 -21.87 11.58
CA GLY A 305 -9.11 -21.42 12.31
C GLY A 305 -9.49 -19.97 12.09
N THR A 306 -8.67 -19.16 11.43
CA THR A 306 -9.08 -17.83 10.95
C THR A 306 -10.09 -18.00 9.82
N ARG A 307 -11.18 -17.21 9.82
CA ARG A 307 -12.15 -17.18 8.73
C ARG A 307 -12.74 -15.79 8.53
N SER A 308 -13.06 -15.46 7.28
CA SER A 308 -13.84 -14.27 6.94
C SER A 308 -15.34 -14.57 7.00
N ARG A 309 -16.10 -13.65 7.58
CA ARG A 309 -17.58 -13.72 7.62
C ARG A 309 -18.17 -12.35 7.35
N ARG A 310 -19.13 -12.29 6.43
CA ARG A 310 -20.00 -11.12 6.27
C ARG A 310 -20.93 -11.00 7.46
N VAL A 311 -20.86 -9.87 8.16
CA VAL A 311 -21.69 -9.55 9.32
C VAL A 311 -22.86 -8.65 8.94
N ASP A 312 -22.64 -7.71 8.03
CA ASP A 312 -23.70 -6.83 7.52
C ASP A 312 -23.84 -6.96 6.01
N LYS A 313 -25.09 -6.89 5.53
CA LYS A 313 -25.38 -6.85 4.09
C LYS A 313 -25.15 -5.44 3.56
N ALA A 314 -24.73 -5.34 2.30
CA ALA A 314 -24.66 -4.05 1.62
C ALA A 314 -26.07 -3.43 1.53
N MET A 315 -26.15 -2.13 1.81
CA MET A 315 -27.37 -1.31 1.67
C MET A 315 -27.08 -0.14 0.71
N PRO A 316 -28.10 0.56 0.16
CA PRO A 316 -27.87 1.72 -0.68
C PRO A 316 -26.99 2.78 0.02
N GLY A 317 -25.78 3.01 -0.51
CA GLY A 317 -24.81 3.93 0.06
C GLY A 317 -23.95 3.38 1.22
N GLN A 318 -24.12 2.12 1.62
CA GLN A 318 -23.32 1.48 2.66
C GLN A 318 -22.74 0.15 2.16
N PRO A 319 -21.40 -0.02 2.18
CA PRO A 319 -20.79 -1.29 1.78
C PRO A 319 -21.15 -2.40 2.77
N ALA A 320 -21.03 -3.65 2.33
CA ALA A 320 -21.12 -4.78 3.24
C ALA A 320 -19.98 -4.72 4.25
N VAL A 321 -20.22 -5.21 5.47
CA VAL A 321 -19.20 -5.30 6.51
C VAL A 321 -18.79 -6.75 6.70
N PHE A 322 -17.48 -6.96 6.72
CA PHE A 322 -16.85 -8.25 6.97
C PHE A 322 -16.13 -8.24 8.30
N SER A 323 -16.02 -9.42 8.88
CA SER A 323 -15.33 -9.68 10.13
C SER A 323 -14.40 -10.87 9.97
N VAL A 324 -13.34 -10.87 10.78
CA VAL A 324 -12.47 -12.03 10.94
C VAL A 324 -12.79 -12.69 12.28
N GLU A 325 -13.25 -13.93 12.21
CA GLU A 325 -13.62 -14.75 13.37
C GLU A 325 -12.64 -15.92 13.54
N THR A 326 -12.61 -16.47 14.75
CA THR A 326 -11.85 -17.69 15.05
C THR A 326 -12.80 -18.88 15.17
N THR A 327 -12.54 -19.94 14.40
CA THR A 327 -13.27 -21.21 14.46
C THR A 327 -12.68 -22.06 15.58
N PRO A 328 -13.46 -22.43 16.62
CA PRO A 328 -12.97 -23.26 17.70
C PRO A 328 -12.47 -24.61 17.19
N ARG A 329 -11.38 -25.12 17.79
CA ARG A 329 -10.81 -26.45 17.51
C ARG A 329 -10.37 -26.69 16.06
N ALA A 330 -10.12 -25.63 15.30
CA ALA A 330 -9.58 -25.78 13.96
C ALA A 330 -8.21 -26.49 13.99
N ARG A 331 -8.06 -27.47 13.10
CA ARG A 331 -6.80 -28.15 12.82
C ARG A 331 -6.38 -27.80 11.39
N TYR A 332 -5.07 -27.82 11.16
CA TYR A 332 -4.53 -27.61 9.83
C TYR A 332 -4.04 -28.93 9.25
N ALA A 333 -4.26 -29.10 7.95
CA ALA A 333 -3.75 -30.21 7.19
C ALA A 333 -3.35 -29.69 5.81
N MET A 334 -2.34 -30.34 5.23
CA MET A 334 -1.90 -30.10 3.87
C MET A 334 -2.38 -31.24 2.96
N PRO A 335 -2.63 -31.00 1.66
CA PRO A 335 -2.93 -32.08 0.73
C PRO A 335 -1.73 -33.05 0.60
N ASP A 336 -2.00 -34.33 0.41
CA ASP A 336 -0.99 -35.32 0.00
C ASP A 336 -0.58 -35.05 -1.47
N LEU A 337 0.70 -35.28 -1.80
CA LEU A 337 1.23 -35.04 -3.14
C LEU A 337 0.68 -36.04 -4.17
N ALA A 338 0.50 -37.30 -3.78
CA ALA A 338 0.02 -38.35 -4.67
C ALA A 338 -1.51 -38.36 -4.77
N ASP A 339 -2.20 -38.01 -3.68
CA ASP A 339 -3.66 -37.89 -3.64
C ASP A 339 -4.11 -36.61 -2.94
N PRO A 340 -4.37 -35.50 -3.68
CA PRO A 340 -4.77 -34.23 -3.10
C PRO A 340 -6.07 -34.26 -2.25
N LYS A 341 -6.90 -35.30 -2.38
CA LYS A 341 -8.09 -35.48 -1.54
C LYS A 341 -7.73 -35.95 -0.13
N LYS A 342 -6.60 -36.65 0.01
CA LYS A 342 -6.06 -37.08 1.30
C LYS A 342 -5.37 -35.88 1.97
N GLN A 343 -5.76 -35.60 3.21
CA GLN A 343 -5.25 -34.49 4.00
C GLN A 343 -4.31 -35.02 5.08
N ILE A 344 -3.11 -34.45 5.16
CA ILE A 344 -2.05 -34.81 6.12
C ILE A 344 -2.05 -33.75 7.23
N PRO A 345 -2.34 -34.09 8.49
CA PRO A 345 -2.26 -33.15 9.60
C PRO A 345 -0.86 -32.55 9.73
N VAL A 346 -0.79 -31.23 9.92
CA VAL A 346 0.48 -30.51 10.11
C VAL A 346 0.40 -29.69 11.39
N ALA A 347 1.40 -29.87 12.26
CA ALA A 347 1.55 -29.09 13.47
C ALA A 347 2.25 -27.76 13.19
N PRO A 348 1.89 -26.68 13.90
CA PRO A 348 2.58 -25.40 13.77
C PRO A 348 4.03 -25.51 14.28
N ARG A 349 4.98 -25.11 13.43
CA ARG A 349 6.41 -25.02 13.76
C ARG A 349 7.00 -23.79 13.09
N PHE A 350 7.76 -23.01 13.84
CA PHE A 350 8.49 -21.87 13.30
C PHE A 350 9.94 -22.26 13.06
N PHE A 351 10.43 -22.07 11.84
CA PHE A 351 11.76 -22.52 11.39
C PHE A 351 12.61 -21.36 10.84
N LEU A 352 12.09 -20.13 10.90
CA LEU A 352 12.76 -18.92 10.41
C LEU A 352 13.52 -18.17 11.53
N ALA A 353 13.51 -18.66 12.78
CA ALA A 353 14.24 -18.05 13.89
C ALA A 353 15.73 -18.41 13.84
N SER A 354 16.60 -17.55 14.39
CA SER A 354 18.05 -17.80 14.44
C SER A 354 18.45 -18.89 15.44
N SER A 355 17.58 -19.27 16.37
CA SER A 355 17.84 -20.35 17.32
C SER A 355 17.74 -21.71 16.62
N ARG A 356 18.83 -22.48 16.65
CA ARG A 356 18.84 -23.92 16.31
C ARG A 356 18.17 -24.80 17.36
N GLU A 357 17.73 -24.21 18.48
CA GLU A 357 16.91 -24.92 19.46
C GLU A 357 15.62 -25.40 18.80
N GLU A 358 15.28 -26.67 19.03
CA GLU A 358 14.00 -27.19 18.60
C GLU A 358 12.89 -26.36 19.26
N VAL A 359 12.14 -25.61 18.45
CA VAL A 359 10.88 -25.02 18.91
C VAL A 359 10.01 -26.18 19.39
N PRO A 360 9.63 -26.22 20.69
CA PRO A 360 8.86 -27.33 21.24
C PRO A 360 7.60 -27.54 20.43
N SER A 361 7.23 -28.80 20.17
CA SER A 361 5.95 -29.13 19.53
C SER A 361 4.82 -28.48 20.32
N LEU A 362 4.04 -27.62 19.66
CA LEU A 362 2.97 -26.89 20.32
C LEU A 362 1.80 -27.84 20.65
N PRO A 363 1.13 -27.66 21.81
CA PRO A 363 -0.03 -28.48 22.14
C PRO A 363 -1.09 -28.38 21.03
N GLU A 364 -1.57 -29.51 20.52
CA GLU A 364 -2.64 -29.53 19.51
C GLU A 364 -3.94 -28.86 20.00
N THR A 365 -4.10 -28.78 21.32
CA THR A 365 -5.23 -28.16 22.02
C THR A 365 -5.14 -26.63 22.10
N LEU A 366 -4.02 -26.03 21.70
CA LEU A 366 -3.84 -24.58 21.77
C LEU A 366 -4.92 -23.88 20.96
N ALA A 367 -5.60 -22.92 21.59
CA ALA A 367 -6.69 -22.20 20.95
C ALA A 367 -6.15 -21.48 19.70
N PRO A 368 -6.91 -21.42 18.59
CA PRO A 368 -6.36 -20.87 17.36
C PRO A 368 -5.98 -19.39 17.45
N ALA A 369 -6.64 -18.61 18.33
CA ALA A 369 -6.24 -17.23 18.63
C ALA A 369 -4.86 -17.17 19.29
N ASP A 370 -4.60 -17.99 20.31
CA ASP A 370 -3.31 -18.07 21.00
C ASP A 370 -2.22 -18.59 20.06
N ARG A 371 -2.56 -19.53 19.18
CA ARG A 371 -1.65 -20.03 18.14
C ARG A 371 -1.25 -18.92 17.18
N ARG A 372 -2.20 -18.13 16.68
CA ARG A 372 -1.92 -17.00 15.79
C ARG A 372 -1.10 -15.92 16.50
N ALA A 373 -1.39 -15.64 17.77
CA ALA A 373 -0.61 -14.71 18.60
C ALA A 373 0.83 -15.19 18.79
N LEU A 374 1.03 -16.49 19.01
CA LEU A 374 2.36 -17.08 19.08
C LEU A 374 3.10 -16.98 17.74
N GLY A 375 2.42 -17.27 16.62
CA GLY A 375 2.98 -17.08 15.27
C GLY A 375 3.43 -15.64 15.02
N ALA A 376 2.59 -14.65 15.40
CA ALA A 376 2.95 -13.24 15.34
C ALA A 376 4.19 -12.91 16.19
N SER A 377 4.31 -13.48 17.39
CA SER A 377 5.48 -13.28 18.26
C SER A 377 6.77 -13.91 17.72
N TYR A 378 6.67 -14.96 16.91
CA TYR A 378 7.81 -15.54 16.18
C TYR A 378 8.23 -14.64 15.02
N VAL A 379 7.27 -14.13 14.26
CA VAL A 379 7.52 -13.22 13.14
C VAL A 379 8.19 -11.93 13.62
N THR A 380 7.77 -11.38 14.75
CA THR A 380 8.15 -10.02 15.19
C THR A 380 9.21 -10.00 16.30
N GLY A 381 9.71 -11.16 16.74
CA GLY A 381 10.67 -11.26 17.84
C GLY A 381 12.08 -10.79 17.48
N GLN A 382 12.85 -10.36 18.50
CA GLN A 382 14.25 -9.94 18.36
C GLN A 382 15.22 -11.10 18.06
N ASP A 383 14.77 -12.34 18.13
CA ASP A 383 15.49 -13.54 17.72
C ASP A 383 15.11 -14.00 16.30
N ASN A 384 14.37 -13.18 15.55
CA ASN A 384 14.08 -13.42 14.15
C ASN A 384 15.01 -12.54 13.27
N PRO A 385 15.98 -13.15 12.56
CA PRO A 385 16.96 -12.40 11.77
C PRO A 385 16.37 -11.74 10.52
N TRP A 386 15.20 -12.19 10.06
CA TRP A 386 14.59 -11.72 8.81
C TRP A 386 13.76 -10.45 9.01
N PHE A 387 13.07 -10.34 10.15
CA PHE A 387 12.10 -9.28 10.39
C PHE A 387 12.71 -7.88 10.30
N ALA A 388 13.84 -7.67 10.98
CA ALA A 388 14.54 -6.40 10.95
C ALA A 388 15.12 -6.10 9.55
N ARG A 389 15.75 -7.10 8.91
CA ARG A 389 16.36 -6.97 7.59
C ARG A 389 15.34 -6.62 6.51
N ALA A 390 14.17 -7.28 6.50
CA ALA A 390 13.12 -7.04 5.51
C ALA A 390 12.60 -5.60 5.57
N PHE A 391 12.34 -5.07 6.77
CA PHE A 391 11.87 -3.70 6.91
C PHE A 391 12.97 -2.67 6.59
N VAL A 392 14.21 -2.91 7.01
CA VAL A 392 15.36 -2.03 6.67
C VAL A 392 15.60 -2.00 5.16
N ASN A 393 15.63 -3.17 4.51
CA ASN A 393 15.80 -3.27 3.06
C ASN A 393 14.72 -2.50 2.30
N ARG A 394 13.45 -2.70 2.68
CA ARG A 394 12.33 -2.00 2.05
C ARG A 394 12.33 -0.51 2.32
N THR A 395 12.66 -0.08 3.54
CA THR A 395 12.74 1.35 3.89
C THR A 395 13.85 2.03 3.09
N TRP A 396 15.03 1.39 2.99
CA TRP A 396 16.14 1.86 2.17
C TRP A 396 15.74 1.96 0.70
N PHE A 397 15.12 0.90 0.15
CA PHE A 397 14.59 0.88 -1.20
C PHE A 397 13.65 2.05 -1.48
N VAL A 398 12.69 2.31 -0.59
CA VAL A 398 11.75 3.41 -0.73
C VAL A 398 12.46 4.75 -0.79
N LEU A 399 13.49 4.98 0.03
CA LEU A 399 14.19 6.28 0.11
C LEU A 399 15.28 6.48 -0.97
N MET A 400 15.89 5.39 -1.43
CA MET A 400 17.08 5.40 -2.30
C MET A 400 16.79 4.98 -3.74
N GLY A 401 15.63 4.37 -3.98
CA GLY A 401 15.28 3.77 -5.27
C GLY A 401 16.16 2.56 -5.64
N GLU A 402 16.85 1.97 -4.67
CA GLU A 402 17.66 0.75 -4.84
C GLU A 402 17.68 -0.01 -3.51
N SER A 403 17.61 -1.33 -3.54
CA SER A 403 17.65 -2.22 -2.37
C SER A 403 19.02 -2.87 -2.16
N PHE A 404 19.25 -3.42 -0.97
CA PHE A 404 20.44 -4.24 -0.69
C PHE A 404 20.38 -5.60 -1.39
N TYR A 405 19.18 -6.12 -1.62
CA TYR A 405 18.94 -7.33 -2.40
C TYR A 405 18.42 -6.96 -3.80
N ASP A 406 18.48 -7.86 -4.76
CA ASP A 406 18.00 -7.59 -6.11
C ASP A 406 16.48 -7.41 -6.17
N VAL A 407 15.74 -8.16 -5.36
CA VAL A 407 14.30 -8.00 -5.17
C VAL A 407 14.03 -7.63 -3.72
N VAL A 408 13.23 -6.59 -3.50
CA VAL A 408 12.99 -6.00 -2.16
C VAL A 408 12.35 -6.99 -1.18
N ASP A 409 11.56 -7.93 -1.72
CA ASP A 409 10.77 -8.93 -0.98
C ASP A 409 11.35 -10.36 -1.09
N ASP A 410 12.56 -10.52 -1.62
CA ASP A 410 13.27 -11.81 -1.69
C ASP A 410 14.69 -11.69 -1.13
N ILE A 411 14.79 -11.86 0.19
CA ILE A 411 16.03 -11.78 0.97
C ILE A 411 16.43 -13.13 1.55
N GLY A 412 15.91 -14.24 1.00
CA GLY A 412 16.10 -15.60 1.52
C GLY A 412 17.57 -16.02 1.74
N PRO A 413 17.82 -17.16 2.39
CA PRO A 413 19.14 -17.58 2.85
C PRO A 413 20.18 -17.72 1.74
N GLU A 414 19.75 -18.04 0.53
CA GLU A 414 20.62 -18.19 -0.64
C GLU A 414 20.93 -16.84 -1.34
N ARG A 415 20.47 -15.70 -0.79
CA ARG A 415 20.66 -14.37 -1.38
C ARG A 415 21.74 -13.61 -0.64
N GLU A 416 22.64 -13.00 -1.41
CA GLU A 416 23.71 -12.17 -0.90
C GLU A 416 23.33 -10.67 -1.00
N PRO A 417 23.36 -9.91 0.11
CA PRO A 417 23.12 -8.48 0.08
C PRO A 417 24.34 -7.71 -0.44
N LYS A 418 24.07 -6.68 -1.24
CA LYS A 418 24.99 -5.55 -1.48
C LYS A 418 25.24 -4.84 -0.15
N ALA A 419 26.43 -4.28 0.03
CA ALA A 419 26.81 -3.54 1.25
C ALA A 419 26.37 -4.21 2.57
N ARG A 420 26.64 -5.52 2.71
CA ARG A 420 26.23 -6.36 3.85
C ARG A 420 26.43 -5.70 5.21
N GLU A 421 27.59 -5.09 5.43
CA GLU A 421 27.95 -4.42 6.69
C GLU A 421 26.92 -3.32 7.07
N VAL A 422 26.37 -2.61 6.09
CA VAL A 422 25.39 -1.53 6.28
C VAL A 422 24.03 -2.08 6.70
N ILE A 423 23.47 -3.03 5.95
CA ILE A 423 22.15 -3.60 6.24
C ILE A 423 22.16 -4.39 7.55
N GLU A 424 23.23 -5.15 7.83
CA GLU A 424 23.33 -5.92 9.07
C GLU A 424 23.46 -5.00 10.28
N THR A 425 24.28 -3.95 10.20
CA THR A 425 24.40 -2.95 11.27
C THR A 425 23.08 -2.21 11.49
N LEU A 426 22.43 -1.72 10.43
CA LEU A 426 21.13 -1.04 10.54
C LEU A 426 20.06 -1.95 11.12
N ALA A 427 19.95 -3.21 10.66
CA ALA A 427 18.96 -4.16 11.14
C ALA A 427 19.19 -4.51 12.62
N ASP A 428 20.43 -4.78 13.04
CA ASP A 428 20.79 -5.06 14.43
C ASP A 428 20.44 -3.88 15.35
N GLN A 429 20.84 -2.67 14.96
CA GLN A 429 20.63 -1.47 15.75
C GLN A 429 19.16 -1.09 15.82
N TRP A 430 18.42 -1.24 14.72
CA TRP A 430 16.97 -0.99 14.71
C TRP A 430 16.20 -1.99 15.57
N GLN A 431 16.58 -3.27 15.49
CA GLN A 431 16.02 -4.35 16.29
C GLN A 431 16.24 -4.09 17.78
N LYS A 432 17.49 -3.80 18.19
CA LYS A 432 17.84 -3.45 19.59
C LYS A 432 17.19 -2.16 20.05
N GLY A 433 17.06 -1.18 19.16
CA GLY A 433 16.34 0.07 19.37
C GLY A 433 14.82 -0.07 19.52
N GLY A 434 14.31 -1.30 19.48
CA GLY A 434 12.89 -1.59 19.71
C GLY A 434 11.99 -1.31 18.51
N TYR A 435 12.53 -1.32 17.29
CA TYR A 435 11.79 -1.18 16.03
C TYR A 435 11.13 0.20 15.81
N ASP A 436 11.82 1.27 16.23
CA ASP A 436 11.37 2.66 16.02
C ASP A 436 11.49 3.07 14.53
N VAL A 437 10.35 3.23 13.87
CA VAL A 437 10.26 3.62 12.45
C VAL A 437 10.85 5.02 12.21
N ARG A 438 10.65 5.98 13.12
CA ARG A 438 11.17 7.35 12.97
C ARG A 438 12.67 7.38 13.09
N TRP A 439 13.22 6.62 14.04
CA TRP A 439 14.67 6.48 14.15
C TRP A 439 15.27 5.98 12.84
N LEU A 440 14.71 4.92 12.23
CA LEU A 440 15.24 4.36 10.99
C LEU A 440 15.22 5.39 9.85
N LEU A 441 14.09 6.07 9.65
CA LEU A 441 13.95 7.10 8.64
C LEU A 441 14.90 8.28 8.86
N ARG A 442 15.02 8.75 10.12
CA ARG A 442 15.95 9.83 10.50
C ARG A 442 17.38 9.44 10.19
N THR A 443 17.79 8.24 10.57
CA THR A 443 19.16 7.75 10.40
C THR A 443 19.51 7.67 8.93
N ILE A 444 18.65 7.06 8.09
CA ILE A 444 18.89 6.96 6.64
C ILE A 444 18.90 8.35 6.00
N ALA A 445 17.91 9.20 6.28
CA ALA A 445 17.80 10.52 5.65
C ALA A 445 18.94 11.48 5.99
N ASN A 446 19.63 11.27 7.12
CA ASN A 446 20.81 12.06 7.50
C ASN A 446 22.13 11.54 6.90
N THR A 447 22.15 10.39 6.21
CA THR A 447 23.36 9.91 5.52
C THR A 447 23.73 10.80 4.34
N GLN A 448 25.02 10.88 4.01
CA GLN A 448 25.49 11.45 2.75
C GLN A 448 24.94 10.66 1.58
N ALA A 449 24.84 9.33 1.69
CA ALA A 449 24.25 8.46 0.68
C ALA A 449 22.85 8.92 0.26
N TYR A 450 21.92 9.11 1.21
CA TYR A 450 20.58 9.64 0.92
C TYR A 450 20.62 11.00 0.26
N GLN A 451 21.60 11.83 0.64
CA GLN A 451 21.75 13.19 0.12
C GLN A 451 22.55 13.26 -1.20
N ARG A 452 22.94 12.15 -1.82
CA ARG A 452 23.60 12.14 -3.15
C ARG A 452 22.63 12.55 -4.25
N ARG A 453 23.13 13.19 -5.30
CA ARG A 453 22.34 13.49 -6.51
C ARG A 453 21.87 12.24 -7.22
N VAL A 454 20.73 12.38 -7.90
CA VAL A 454 20.24 11.33 -8.78
C VAL A 454 21.16 11.18 -9.99
N ARG A 455 21.49 9.94 -10.37
CA ARG A 455 22.19 9.62 -11.62
C ARG A 455 21.47 8.48 -12.33
N SER A 456 21.40 8.55 -13.66
CA SER A 456 20.90 7.42 -14.45
C SER A 456 21.97 6.34 -14.56
N THR A 457 21.56 5.12 -14.89
CA THR A 457 22.44 3.96 -15.13
C THR A 457 23.41 4.14 -16.31
N ALA A 458 23.22 5.17 -17.15
CA ALA A 458 24.17 5.57 -18.18
C ALA A 458 25.42 6.26 -17.61
N ASN A 459 25.35 6.76 -16.37
CA ASN A 459 26.50 7.31 -15.65
C ASN A 459 27.16 6.22 -14.79
N PRO A 460 28.50 6.14 -14.68
CA PRO A 460 29.17 5.14 -13.84
C PRO A 460 28.64 5.10 -12.39
N ALA A 461 28.44 6.27 -11.77
CA ALA A 461 27.91 6.36 -10.41
C ALA A 461 26.42 5.95 -10.31
N GLY A 462 25.65 6.05 -11.39
CA GLY A 462 24.28 5.56 -11.42
C GLY A 462 24.17 4.08 -11.77
N LYS A 463 25.25 3.45 -12.25
CA LYS A 463 25.34 2.00 -12.49
C LYS A 463 25.85 1.24 -11.26
N THR A 464 26.69 1.88 -10.45
CA THR A 464 27.27 1.30 -9.23
C THR A 464 26.33 1.47 -8.05
N ALA A 465 25.94 0.36 -7.44
CA ALA A 465 25.00 0.33 -6.32
C ALA A 465 25.40 1.31 -5.21
N PHE A 466 24.45 2.12 -4.76
CA PHE A 466 24.59 3.16 -3.73
C PHE A 466 25.56 4.31 -4.05
N ALA A 467 26.24 4.34 -5.20
CA ALA A 467 27.09 5.46 -5.58
C ALA A 467 26.27 6.71 -5.96
N ALA A 468 24.99 6.56 -6.29
CA ALA A 468 24.04 7.64 -6.49
C ALA A 468 22.65 7.24 -5.99
N ASN A 469 21.73 8.21 -5.94
CA ASN A 469 20.32 7.94 -5.69
C ASN A 469 19.63 7.59 -7.03
N CYS A 470 18.65 6.69 -7.04
CA CYS A 470 18.03 6.21 -8.28
C CYS A 470 16.82 7.05 -8.70
N PRO A 471 16.67 7.39 -10.01
CA PRO A 471 15.47 8.05 -10.49
C PRO A 471 14.25 7.14 -10.25
N SER A 472 13.35 7.58 -9.37
CA SER A 472 12.17 6.79 -8.99
C SER A 472 10.88 7.53 -9.31
N ARG A 473 9.87 6.81 -9.82
CA ARG A 473 8.55 7.37 -10.05
C ARG A 473 7.87 7.72 -8.72
N LEU A 474 7.04 8.76 -8.74
CA LEU A 474 6.13 9.09 -7.65
C LEU A 474 4.97 8.10 -7.59
N ARG A 475 4.51 7.79 -6.38
CA ARG A 475 3.30 6.99 -6.20
C ARG A 475 2.07 7.77 -6.68
N ALA A 476 0.99 7.06 -6.97
CA ALA A 476 -0.26 7.65 -7.44
C ALA A 476 -0.78 8.76 -6.52
N ASP A 477 -0.71 8.56 -5.20
CA ASP A 477 -1.15 9.56 -4.23
C ASP A 477 -0.28 10.82 -4.25
N GLN A 478 1.04 10.66 -4.41
CA GLN A 478 1.99 11.77 -4.52
C GLN A 478 1.80 12.56 -5.83
N ILE A 479 1.54 11.88 -6.95
CA ILE A 479 1.23 12.55 -8.23
C ILE A 479 -0.09 13.32 -8.11
N ALA A 480 -1.11 12.74 -7.48
CA ALA A 480 -2.38 13.43 -7.25
C ALA A 480 -2.18 14.69 -6.39
N ASP A 481 -1.41 14.58 -5.30
CA ASP A 481 -1.15 15.72 -4.41
C ASP A 481 -0.25 16.78 -5.08
N ALA A 482 0.68 16.37 -5.95
CA ALA A 482 1.45 17.28 -6.80
C ALA A 482 0.59 18.01 -7.84
N LEU A 483 -0.39 17.33 -8.43
CA LEU A 483 -1.37 17.96 -9.34
C LEU A 483 -2.25 18.97 -8.59
N VAL A 484 -2.66 18.66 -7.36
CA VAL A 484 -3.43 19.59 -6.52
C VAL A 484 -2.65 20.86 -6.25
N GLU A 485 -1.39 20.73 -5.82
CA GLU A 485 -0.51 21.88 -5.53
C GLU A 485 -0.23 22.68 -6.81
N ALA A 486 0.21 22.01 -7.87
CA ALA A 486 0.49 22.62 -9.16
C ALA A 486 -0.75 23.37 -9.65
N LEU A 487 -1.81 22.65 -9.99
CA LEU A 487 -2.99 23.17 -10.70
C LEU A 487 -3.93 24.02 -9.82
N GLY A 488 -3.68 24.16 -8.52
CA GLY A 488 -4.52 24.91 -7.60
C GLY A 488 -5.93 24.31 -7.52
N LEU A 489 -6.01 22.99 -7.46
CA LEU A 489 -7.29 22.29 -7.42
C LEU A 489 -7.97 22.48 -6.05
N PRO A 490 -9.31 22.64 -6.01
CA PRO A 490 -10.05 22.70 -4.75
C PRO A 490 -9.84 21.44 -3.90
N GLU A 491 -10.04 21.59 -2.58
CA GLU A 491 -9.77 20.54 -1.59
C GLU A 491 -10.63 19.27 -1.74
N ASP A 492 -11.67 19.28 -2.57
CA ASP A 492 -12.58 18.14 -2.80
C ASP A 492 -11.95 16.97 -3.61
N LEU A 493 -10.73 17.17 -4.13
CA LEU A 493 -9.84 16.11 -4.63
C LEU A 493 -8.81 15.64 -3.59
N ARG A 494 -8.76 16.25 -2.40
CA ARG A 494 -8.05 15.73 -1.22
C ARG A 494 -8.93 14.65 -0.54
N PRO A 495 -8.35 13.75 0.26
CA PRO A 495 -9.13 12.70 0.94
C PRO A 495 -10.23 13.33 1.80
N VAL A 496 -11.47 12.92 1.56
CA VAL A 496 -12.56 13.15 2.51
C VAL A 496 -12.43 12.05 3.58
N PRO A 497 -12.18 12.37 4.86
CA PRO A 497 -12.35 11.37 5.91
C PRO A 497 -13.83 10.94 5.90
N PRO A 498 -14.14 9.65 6.02
CA PRO A 498 -15.52 9.21 6.09
C PRO A 498 -16.25 9.95 7.23
N PRO A 499 -17.54 10.27 7.07
CA PRO A 499 -18.31 10.94 8.11
C PRO A 499 -18.39 10.02 9.33
N GLY A 500 -17.59 10.32 10.34
CA GLY A 500 -17.47 9.52 11.56
C GLY A 500 -16.39 9.97 12.55
N ALA A 501 -15.37 10.71 12.10
CA ALA A 501 -14.30 11.21 12.96
C ALA A 501 -14.68 12.46 13.78
N ALA A 502 -15.81 12.43 14.47
CA ALA A 502 -16.11 13.34 15.59
C ALA A 502 -17.39 12.91 16.32
N LYS A 503 -17.31 11.98 17.29
CA LYS A 503 -18.17 12.02 18.50
C LYS A 503 -17.43 11.43 19.71
N GLY A 504 -16.78 12.31 20.46
CA GLY A 504 -16.58 12.11 21.90
C GLY A 504 -17.93 12.06 22.62
N LYS A 505 -17.95 11.33 23.74
CA LYS A 505 -19.12 10.95 24.55
C LYS A 505 -19.97 12.14 25.00
N GLY A 506 -21.30 12.01 24.86
CA GLY A 506 -22.30 12.89 25.47
C GLY A 506 -23.71 12.31 25.27
N ALA A 507 -24.41 12.03 26.37
CA ALA A 507 -25.72 11.39 26.42
C ALA A 507 -26.83 12.23 25.76
N GLY A 508 -27.86 11.55 25.22
CA GLY A 508 -29.10 12.18 24.77
C GLY A 508 -29.85 11.38 23.71
N ARG A 509 -30.78 10.53 24.16
CA ARG A 509 -31.74 9.81 23.31
C ARG A 509 -32.72 10.85 22.73
N ALA A 510 -32.76 11.04 21.42
CA ALA A 510 -33.80 11.83 20.75
C ALA A 510 -34.31 11.12 19.49
N GLN A 511 -35.63 11.12 19.38
CA GLN A 511 -36.46 10.36 18.45
C GLN A 511 -36.37 10.84 17.00
N GLY A 512 -36.59 9.89 16.08
CA GLY A 512 -37.51 10.05 14.95
C GLY A 512 -37.31 11.25 14.03
N GLY A 513 -36.45 11.10 13.02
CA GLY A 513 -36.45 11.96 11.84
C GLY A 513 -35.75 11.28 10.68
N LYS A 514 -36.51 10.86 9.65
CA LYS A 514 -35.94 10.39 8.37
C LYS A 514 -35.20 11.56 7.72
N MET A 515 -33.87 11.55 7.74
CA MET A 515 -33.08 12.42 6.86
C MET A 515 -33.10 11.87 5.44
N PRO A 516 -33.23 12.72 4.40
CA PRO A 516 -33.22 12.27 3.02
C PRO A 516 -31.80 11.85 2.64
N VAL A 517 -31.65 10.60 2.19
CA VAL A 517 -30.43 10.10 1.57
C VAL A 517 -30.26 10.82 0.23
N ALA A 518 -29.31 11.74 0.14
CA ALA A 518 -28.91 12.33 -1.13
C ALA A 518 -28.32 11.22 -2.02
N LYS A 519 -29.04 10.85 -3.08
CA LYS A 519 -28.52 10.00 -4.15
C LYS A 519 -27.28 10.68 -4.73
N VAL A 520 -26.11 10.04 -4.70
CA VAL A 520 -24.91 10.50 -5.42
C VAL A 520 -25.14 10.32 -6.92
N LYS A 521 -25.96 11.21 -7.51
CA LYS A 521 -26.01 11.46 -8.96
C LYS A 521 -24.84 12.37 -9.29
N GLY A 522 -23.69 11.81 -9.65
CA GLY A 522 -22.54 12.66 -9.99
C GLY A 522 -21.25 11.92 -10.33
N ALA A 523 -21.01 10.72 -9.80
CA ALA A 523 -19.72 10.04 -9.99
C ALA A 523 -19.37 9.76 -11.46
N ALA A 524 -20.36 9.42 -12.31
CA ALA A 524 -20.16 9.24 -13.74
C ALA A 524 -19.85 10.58 -14.44
N LYS A 525 -20.58 11.66 -14.11
CA LYS A 525 -20.30 13.02 -14.62
C LYS A 525 -18.94 13.55 -14.15
N VAL A 526 -18.50 13.22 -12.94
CA VAL A 526 -17.18 13.60 -12.41
C VAL A 526 -16.08 12.78 -13.09
N ALA A 527 -16.28 11.47 -13.33
CA ALA A 527 -15.36 10.64 -14.09
C ALA A 527 -15.23 11.10 -15.56
N GLU A 528 -16.34 11.52 -16.17
CA GLU A 528 -16.40 12.07 -17.52
C GLU A 528 -15.75 13.48 -17.57
N ALA A 529 -16.08 14.36 -16.62
CA ALA A 529 -15.51 15.70 -16.49
C ALA A 529 -14.04 15.71 -16.04
N THR A 530 -13.50 14.60 -15.55
CA THR A 530 -12.06 14.42 -15.24
C THR A 530 -11.32 13.62 -16.31
N GLY A 531 -12.03 13.04 -17.29
CA GLY A 531 -11.44 12.14 -18.31
C GLY A 531 -11.05 10.76 -17.78
N LEU A 532 -11.43 10.42 -16.54
CA LEU A 532 -11.13 9.15 -15.87
C LEU A 532 -12.11 8.01 -16.21
N GLY A 533 -13.18 8.29 -16.96
CA GLY A 533 -14.22 7.32 -17.30
C GLY A 533 -13.77 6.13 -18.16
N GLY A 534 -12.60 6.21 -18.81
CA GLY A 534 -12.04 5.17 -19.69
C GLY A 534 -10.83 4.41 -19.12
N ALA A 535 -10.42 4.68 -17.87
CA ALA A 535 -9.24 4.04 -17.29
C ALA A 535 -9.43 2.52 -17.17
N PRO A 536 -8.54 1.69 -17.72
CA PRO A 536 -8.59 0.25 -17.52
C PRO A 536 -8.22 -0.06 -16.07
N VAL A 537 -9.23 -0.26 -15.24
CA VAL A 537 -9.04 -0.80 -13.89
C VAL A 537 -8.71 -2.29 -14.05
N GLN A 538 -7.52 -2.72 -13.59
CA GLN A 538 -7.23 -4.15 -13.48
C GLN A 538 -8.28 -4.78 -12.56
N GLY A 539 -9.06 -5.72 -13.11
CA GLY A 539 -10.20 -6.34 -12.44
C GLY A 539 -11.55 -5.70 -12.78
N LYS A 540 -12.29 -6.38 -13.67
CA LYS A 540 -13.73 -6.24 -13.97
C LYS A 540 -14.29 -4.80 -14.05
N GLY A 541 -14.09 -4.18 -15.22
CA GLY A 541 -15.02 -3.25 -15.87
C GLY A 541 -15.15 -1.84 -15.25
N PRO A 542 -15.19 -0.77 -16.07
CA PRO A 542 -15.19 0.62 -15.61
C PRO A 542 -16.37 0.97 -14.68
N ASN A 543 -17.47 0.23 -14.74
CA ASN A 543 -18.70 0.52 -13.99
C ASN A 543 -18.71 0.15 -12.50
N LYS A 544 -17.71 -0.57 -11.96
CA LYS A 544 -17.67 -0.93 -10.53
C LYS A 544 -16.81 0.00 -9.67
N ALA A 545 -15.71 0.54 -10.19
CA ALA A 545 -14.88 1.53 -9.47
C ALA A 545 -15.62 2.87 -9.25
N VAL A 546 -16.48 3.26 -10.20
CA VAL A 546 -17.26 4.50 -10.20
C VAL A 546 -18.28 4.57 -9.05
N ARG A 547 -18.72 3.43 -8.50
CA ARG A 547 -19.80 3.39 -7.50
C ARG A 547 -19.35 3.64 -6.04
N ALA A 548 -18.05 3.78 -5.75
CA ALA A 548 -17.59 3.89 -4.35
C ALA A 548 -16.45 4.89 -4.02
N GLY A 549 -15.69 5.43 -4.99
CA GLY A 549 -14.40 6.09 -4.66
C GLY A 549 -14.10 7.49 -5.25
N GLY A 550 -15.01 8.08 -6.05
CA GLY A 550 -14.80 9.41 -6.63
C GLY A 550 -13.60 9.51 -7.61
N ALA A 551 -13.24 10.73 -8.00
CA ALA A 551 -12.14 10.99 -8.94
C ALA A 551 -10.77 10.51 -8.43
N ARG A 552 -10.51 10.63 -7.12
CA ARG A 552 -9.23 10.22 -6.52
C ARG A 552 -9.02 8.71 -6.57
N ALA A 553 -10.07 7.89 -6.37
CA ALA A 553 -9.93 6.44 -6.50
C ALA A 553 -9.70 5.99 -7.94
N LEU A 554 -10.36 6.63 -8.91
CA LEU A 554 -10.13 6.37 -10.33
C LEU A 554 -8.70 6.77 -10.75
N PHE A 555 -8.22 7.92 -10.27
CA PHE A 555 -6.83 8.34 -10.47
C PHE A 555 -5.86 7.32 -9.85
N GLY A 556 -6.12 6.90 -8.61
CA GLY A 556 -5.32 5.90 -7.92
C GLY A 556 -5.22 4.57 -8.69
N ALA A 557 -6.32 4.12 -9.31
CA ALA A 557 -6.32 2.91 -10.14
C ALA A 557 -5.55 3.10 -11.47
N LEU A 558 -5.60 4.29 -12.07
CA LEU A 558 -4.89 4.57 -13.32
C LEU A 558 -3.37 4.70 -13.10
N PHE A 559 -2.97 5.31 -11.97
CA PHE A 559 -1.57 5.60 -11.65
C PHE A 559 -0.92 4.58 -10.70
N SER A 560 -1.66 3.55 -10.26
CA SER A 560 -1.14 2.49 -9.38
C SER A 560 0.04 1.76 -10.01
N MET A 561 0.96 1.34 -9.14
CA MET A 561 2.19 0.64 -9.49
C MET A 561 2.54 -0.26 -8.31
N ASP A 562 3.24 -1.37 -8.59
CA ASP A 562 3.72 -2.27 -7.54
C ASP A 562 4.76 -1.51 -6.69
N PRO A 563 4.53 -1.32 -5.38
CA PRO A 563 5.52 -0.70 -4.51
C PRO A 563 6.80 -1.54 -4.34
N SER A 564 6.80 -2.77 -4.84
CA SER A 564 7.89 -3.74 -4.75
C SER A 564 8.68 -3.91 -6.06
N ALA A 565 8.21 -3.30 -7.17
CA ALA A 565 8.90 -3.35 -8.47
C ALA A 565 10.08 -2.37 -8.49
N ALA A 566 11.16 -2.75 -9.19
CA ALA A 566 12.37 -1.91 -9.25
C ALA A 566 12.11 -0.61 -10.02
N PRO A 567 12.70 0.55 -9.63
CA PRO A 567 12.34 1.83 -10.25
C PRO A 567 12.58 1.95 -11.75
N ASP A 568 13.54 1.22 -12.30
CA ASP A 568 13.83 1.16 -13.73
C ASP A 568 12.78 0.36 -14.53
N GLU A 569 12.02 -0.52 -13.87
CA GLU A 569 10.88 -1.23 -14.45
C GLU A 569 9.59 -0.37 -14.50
N ILE A 570 9.58 0.77 -13.80
CA ILE A 570 8.40 1.61 -13.62
C ILE A 570 8.35 2.70 -14.71
N LEU A 571 8.04 2.29 -15.94
CA LEU A 571 7.73 3.22 -17.03
C LEU A 571 6.28 3.73 -16.92
N SER A 572 6.07 5.01 -17.21
CA SER A 572 4.71 5.56 -17.36
C SER A 572 3.99 4.86 -18.52
N THR A 573 2.77 4.40 -18.26
CA THR A 573 1.97 3.75 -19.31
C THR A 573 1.39 4.78 -20.27
N ILE A 574 1.06 4.36 -21.50
CA ILE A 574 0.39 5.22 -22.49
C ILE A 574 -0.89 5.86 -21.90
N PRO A 575 -1.78 5.13 -21.21
CA PRO A 575 -2.96 5.73 -20.57
C PRO A 575 -2.63 6.82 -19.54
N GLN A 576 -1.56 6.65 -18.74
CA GLN A 576 -1.14 7.65 -17.74
C GLN A 576 -0.62 8.92 -18.41
N ALA A 577 0.20 8.78 -19.46
CA ALA A 577 0.69 9.91 -20.24
C ALA A 577 -0.47 10.65 -20.93
N LEU A 578 -1.37 9.92 -21.61
CA LEU A 578 -2.54 10.50 -22.26
C LEU A 578 -3.46 11.21 -21.27
N PHE A 579 -3.58 10.71 -20.04
CA PHE A 579 -4.34 11.39 -18.99
C PHE A 579 -3.73 12.75 -18.62
N LEU A 580 -2.41 12.83 -18.40
CA LEU A 580 -1.75 14.11 -18.09
C LEU A 580 -1.82 15.10 -19.27
N MET A 581 -1.73 14.58 -20.50
CA MET A 581 -1.76 15.40 -21.70
C MET A 581 -3.15 15.94 -22.01
N ASN A 582 -4.15 15.06 -21.95
CA ASN A 582 -5.49 15.29 -22.51
C ASN A 582 -6.61 15.31 -21.46
N GLY A 583 -6.30 14.98 -20.22
CA GLY A 583 -7.26 14.98 -19.13
C GLY A 583 -7.91 16.36 -18.97
N PRO A 584 -9.25 16.47 -18.99
CA PRO A 584 -9.96 17.73 -18.83
C PRO A 584 -9.54 18.50 -17.58
N ILE A 585 -9.16 17.81 -16.51
CA ILE A 585 -8.66 18.45 -15.28
C ILE A 585 -7.37 19.23 -15.52
N VAL A 586 -6.43 18.67 -16.28
CA VAL A 586 -5.17 19.33 -16.64
C VAL A 586 -5.46 20.44 -17.64
N GLN A 587 -6.17 20.13 -18.75
CA GLN A 587 -6.47 21.12 -19.79
C GLN A 587 -7.16 22.36 -19.23
N ASN A 588 -8.21 22.17 -18.42
CA ASN A 588 -8.98 23.28 -17.89
C ASN A 588 -8.19 24.08 -16.85
N ARG A 589 -7.29 23.46 -16.08
CA ARG A 589 -6.59 24.17 -14.99
C ARG A 589 -5.25 24.76 -15.40
N THR A 590 -4.72 24.37 -16.55
CA THR A 590 -3.56 25.03 -17.16
C THR A 590 -3.91 26.33 -17.90
N GLN A 591 -5.18 26.61 -18.16
CA GLN A 591 -5.62 27.86 -18.78
C GLN A 591 -5.53 29.04 -17.82
N ALA A 592 -5.17 30.21 -18.33
CA ALA A 592 -5.02 31.44 -17.54
C ALA A 592 -6.36 32.16 -17.35
N ARG A 593 -7.21 31.61 -16.47
CA ARG A 593 -8.47 32.25 -16.07
C ARG A 593 -8.35 32.88 -14.67
N PRO A 594 -9.16 33.89 -14.32
CA PRO A 594 -9.09 34.55 -13.01
C PRO A 594 -9.19 33.61 -11.79
N ASP A 595 -9.88 32.46 -11.95
CA ASP A 595 -10.07 31.43 -10.92
C ASP A 595 -8.94 30.37 -10.86
N THR A 596 -7.88 30.53 -11.66
CA THR A 596 -6.80 29.54 -11.79
C THR A 596 -5.48 30.07 -11.26
N ALA A 597 -4.61 29.13 -10.86
CA ALA A 597 -3.26 29.46 -10.40
C ALA A 597 -2.47 30.26 -11.46
N LEU A 598 -2.61 29.93 -12.75
CA LEU A 598 -1.90 30.65 -13.80
C LEU A 598 -2.44 32.07 -13.97
N GLY A 599 -3.76 32.26 -13.95
CA GLY A 599 -4.36 33.60 -14.03
C GLY A 599 -3.91 34.50 -12.89
N GLU A 600 -3.90 33.98 -11.66
CA GLU A 600 -3.37 34.70 -10.49
C GLU A 600 -1.88 35.07 -10.67
N ILE A 601 -1.05 34.12 -11.09
CA ILE A 601 0.39 34.37 -11.31
C ILE A 601 0.60 35.46 -12.35
N LEU A 602 -0.09 35.40 -13.49
CA LEU A 602 0.07 36.39 -14.56
C LEU A 602 -0.46 37.78 -14.17
N ALA A 603 -1.52 37.84 -13.37
CA ALA A 603 -2.09 39.10 -12.89
C ALA A 603 -1.22 39.81 -11.84
N THR A 604 -0.46 39.04 -11.05
CA THR A 604 0.29 39.55 -9.90
C THR A 604 1.81 39.59 -10.10
N SER A 605 2.33 39.08 -11.22
CA SER A 605 3.77 39.12 -11.53
C SER A 605 4.13 40.39 -12.30
N SER A 606 5.21 41.05 -11.90
CA SER A 606 5.71 42.28 -12.53
C SER A 606 6.44 42.05 -13.85
N SER A 607 6.88 40.82 -14.12
CA SER A 607 7.61 40.44 -15.34
C SER A 607 7.39 38.99 -15.73
N ASP A 608 7.71 38.65 -16.99
CA ASP A 608 7.70 37.28 -17.49
C ASP A 608 8.67 36.38 -16.74
N ARG A 609 9.81 36.94 -16.33
CA ARG A 609 10.82 36.22 -15.52
C ARG A 609 10.25 35.82 -14.16
N GLU A 610 9.53 36.73 -13.51
CA GLU A 610 8.88 36.47 -12.22
C GLU A 610 7.75 35.45 -12.37
N ALA A 611 6.89 35.61 -13.38
CA ALA A 611 5.81 34.67 -13.68
C ALA A 611 6.36 33.26 -13.92
N LEU A 612 7.43 33.14 -14.71
CA LEU A 612 8.11 31.88 -14.98
C LEU A 612 8.68 31.25 -13.70
N ASN A 613 9.35 32.04 -12.85
CA ASN A 613 9.89 31.56 -11.58
C ASN A 613 8.79 31.02 -10.66
N ARG A 614 7.67 31.75 -10.53
CA ARG A 614 6.52 31.32 -9.71
C ARG A 614 5.88 30.05 -10.25
N LEU A 615 5.76 29.93 -11.57
CA LEU A 615 5.19 28.75 -12.22
C LEU A 615 6.05 27.50 -12.00
N TYR A 616 7.36 27.61 -12.14
CA TYR A 616 8.30 26.50 -11.87
C TYR A 616 8.32 26.13 -10.39
N LEU A 617 8.36 27.11 -9.49
CA LEU A 617 8.35 26.84 -8.04
C LEU A 617 7.08 26.11 -7.62
N ARG A 618 5.93 26.49 -8.20
CA ARG A 618 4.66 25.84 -7.93
C ARG A 618 4.57 24.41 -8.49
N THR A 619 5.16 24.17 -9.66
CA THR A 619 4.99 22.90 -10.38
C THR A 619 6.08 21.87 -10.06
N LEU A 620 7.33 22.31 -9.97
CA LEU A 620 8.52 21.47 -9.80
C LEU A 620 9.29 21.77 -8.50
N SER A 621 8.78 22.65 -7.64
CA SER A 621 9.41 23.04 -6.37
C SER A 621 10.82 23.65 -6.53
N ARG A 622 11.16 24.18 -7.71
CA ARG A 622 12.44 24.83 -8.01
C ARG A 622 12.27 25.99 -8.96
N GLN A 623 13.31 26.81 -9.14
CA GLN A 623 13.36 27.79 -10.21
C GLN A 623 13.86 27.17 -11.52
N PRO A 624 13.53 27.73 -12.70
CA PRO A 624 14.10 27.31 -13.97
C PRO A 624 15.62 27.58 -14.00
N ASN A 625 16.38 26.65 -14.58
CA ASN A 625 17.80 26.84 -14.83
C ASN A 625 18.02 27.75 -16.06
N ALA A 626 19.26 28.21 -16.29
CA ALA A 626 19.56 29.17 -17.36
C ALA A 626 19.08 28.73 -18.76
N LYS A 627 19.22 27.45 -19.10
CA LYS A 627 18.79 26.92 -20.42
C LYS A 627 17.28 26.91 -20.55
N GLU A 628 16.57 26.54 -19.47
CA GLU A 628 15.11 26.57 -19.44
C GLU A 628 14.58 27.99 -19.55
N VAL A 629 15.24 28.96 -18.91
CA VAL A 629 14.90 30.38 -19.02
C VAL A 629 15.04 30.88 -20.44
N GLU A 630 16.18 30.59 -21.08
CA GLU A 630 16.44 30.96 -22.46
C GLU A 630 15.40 30.34 -23.42
N ALA A 631 15.11 29.04 -23.27
CA ALA A 631 14.13 28.34 -24.09
C ALA A 631 12.72 28.91 -23.91
N CYS A 632 12.30 29.18 -22.67
CA CYS A 632 11.00 29.79 -22.38
C CYS A 632 10.92 31.24 -22.91
N ALA A 633 11.97 32.04 -22.75
CA ALA A 633 12.03 33.41 -23.27
C ALA A 633 11.95 33.44 -24.81
N ALA A 634 12.72 32.58 -25.48
CA ALA A 634 12.64 32.41 -26.93
C ALA A 634 11.25 31.96 -27.39
N TYR A 635 10.53 31.16 -26.58
CA TYR A 635 9.16 30.80 -26.91
C TYR A 635 8.15 31.92 -26.73
N LEU A 636 8.26 32.67 -25.63
CA LEU A 636 7.43 33.84 -25.38
C LEU A 636 7.59 34.87 -26.50
N ALA A 637 8.83 35.09 -26.99
CA ALA A 637 9.10 36.04 -28.07
C ALA A 637 8.49 35.65 -29.42
N ARG A 638 8.39 34.34 -29.73
CA ARG A 638 7.79 33.85 -30.99
C ARG A 638 6.29 33.58 -30.89
N ALA A 639 5.76 33.46 -29.68
CA ALA A 639 4.34 33.20 -29.48
C ALA A 639 3.55 34.49 -29.73
N GLY A 640 2.59 34.45 -30.65
CA GLY A 640 1.75 35.61 -30.95
C GLY A 640 0.84 36.06 -29.79
N ASN A 641 0.71 35.22 -28.75
CA ASN A 641 -0.08 35.50 -27.56
C ASN A 641 0.69 35.08 -26.30
N ARG A 642 1.01 36.07 -25.44
CA ARG A 642 1.72 35.87 -24.17
C ARG A 642 0.99 34.90 -23.24
N VAL A 643 -0.33 35.01 -23.14
CA VAL A 643 -1.14 34.19 -22.24
C VAL A 643 -1.07 32.73 -22.67
N GLU A 644 -1.33 32.45 -23.96
CA GLU A 644 -1.26 31.09 -24.50
C GLU A 644 0.14 30.47 -24.36
N ALA A 645 1.19 31.28 -24.52
CA ALA A 645 2.57 30.82 -24.32
C ALA A 645 2.79 30.30 -22.89
N PHE A 646 2.27 31.00 -21.89
CA PHE A 646 2.35 30.58 -20.50
C PHE A 646 1.46 29.36 -20.19
N GLU A 647 0.27 29.25 -20.81
CA GLU A 647 -0.57 28.04 -20.72
C GLU A 647 0.15 26.80 -21.27
N ASP A 648 0.89 26.97 -22.38
CA ASP A 648 1.69 25.90 -22.98
C ASP A 648 2.92 25.53 -22.16
N ILE A 649 3.65 26.52 -21.62
CA ILE A 649 4.75 26.27 -20.69
C ILE A 649 4.23 25.52 -19.48
N TYR A 650 3.10 25.95 -18.92
CA TYR A 650 2.54 25.33 -17.73
C TYR A 650 2.14 23.87 -17.97
N TRP A 651 1.43 23.62 -19.06
CA TRP A 651 1.10 22.25 -19.45
C TRP A 651 2.34 21.41 -19.71
N ALA A 652 3.38 21.97 -20.32
CA ALA A 652 4.63 21.25 -20.56
C ALA A 652 5.28 20.83 -19.24
N LEU A 653 5.31 21.71 -18.23
CA LEU A 653 5.86 21.41 -16.90
C LEU A 653 5.17 20.22 -16.22
N VAL A 654 3.83 20.18 -16.24
CA VAL A 654 3.02 19.08 -15.66
C VAL A 654 3.23 17.75 -16.41
N ASN A 655 3.68 17.80 -17.66
CA ASN A 655 3.94 16.63 -18.50
C ASN A 655 5.44 16.25 -18.58
N THR A 656 6.30 16.86 -17.76
CA THR A 656 7.71 16.48 -17.67
C THR A 656 7.90 15.16 -16.91
N THR A 657 9.00 14.47 -17.19
CA THR A 657 9.41 13.31 -16.39
C THR A 657 9.75 13.69 -14.94
N GLU A 658 10.24 14.91 -14.71
CA GLU A 658 10.52 15.45 -13.38
C GLU A 658 9.26 15.60 -12.52
N PHE A 659 8.12 15.98 -13.13
CA PHE A 659 6.86 16.14 -12.40
C PHE A 659 6.37 14.82 -11.77
N VAL A 660 6.59 13.70 -12.45
CA VAL A 660 6.15 12.37 -12.02
C VAL A 660 7.26 11.53 -11.37
N SER A 661 8.44 12.12 -11.11
CA SER A 661 9.58 11.41 -10.51
C SER A 661 10.25 12.20 -9.39
N ARG A 662 11.13 11.53 -8.65
CA ARG A 662 11.94 12.09 -7.56
C ARG A 662 13.29 12.64 -8.02
N ARG A 663 13.35 13.10 -9.28
CA ARG A 663 14.59 13.63 -9.88
C ARG A 663 15.03 14.94 -9.25
#